data_AF-R5PTD5-F1
#
_entry.id   AF-R5PTD5-F1
#
_cell.length_a   1.000
_cell.length_b   1.000
_cell.length_c   1.000
_cell.angle_alpha   90.00
_cell.angle_beta   90.00
_cell.angle_gamma   90.00
#
_symmetry.space_group_name_H-M   'P 1'
#
loop_
_entity.id
_entity.type
_entity.pdbx_description
1 polymer ?
#
loop_
_entity_poly.entity_id
_entity_poly.type
_entity_poly.pdbx_seq_one_letter_code
_entity_poly.pdbx_strand_id
1 'polypeptide(L)'
;MKHLKLILAAILLITASNRLSAEVKSFEGDADNSWTATASDACDNGSTISFDGMMMTIGAANDGVNWTWHAGNGGLLPSQMPSTGGNAGTLITSFSETAPFGPLPTHGAFLKIEPSSVGKVTIRGLASRNTAQPLIFVTTHRSDPSTILAVKITAWDANVSQWEYDVDNLHTYYFFQLSYPGQLSSYRFTLKGASYEKTGEGINNTPDKHKVGYLYNGNLNTDRGYQFLVSQNLNDVTPVEANKEFTTEDFSAFETIVISSTVTNSDAIASLGEVRPFVPMLNLNPDIYEKWGYGKMVNSGINFATVLNPAHALFKELNLVEDPNSDEKSYVLPLCSYLSFKGLQLSGIFADDPVLAVAYQNKEIVAIHTHNLTHNGYIYLPYTQDLLADAVTPGIINNAISILCSSKGLPEPAPTPEFLLEYAYKSTIVTIIDAAQGVDIFYTLDGSEPTESSTRYTGPFAVSENVTVKAVACGEGFVMSNTGVKDVDIRQVCHLPVFNTEHENGRSIVTISTEIPGARIYYNYKGDSVVSLSSLYTGPVVCTSNRTIYAFQTYDGYITSKLASENVSVDNPHIRIDILSQMDANKNEYFECTNADDFDAKNGWSVHSCGQRITWLDANPTLKYGDASNFNPETVEDENIYLPATNGLLDLGKRNISASANAKIQSTTAFAGPFDVVMYIANNNGNELFSEVVRSEWTATSTDGCNMGTLLPIEGAKVTLGSSEDNTCNWTWHAGNAGLLPSQMPSVDGTAETLITSFSEEAPYGNLPSHGAFLKIEPAKAGSVTISGKASASADQPLIFVTCEKNAPDIIVSAKITAWNADESSWTYNVDEDHVYYFFQQAYPEKLTAYRFTLRGVLFESVSDDDTSSKDGDAIVPQVAVEVAASSAADAEWTQLGDVIELPKTGGLYRMSVRSYEGTEPVFVRTRIVNDAMHAGFLNIYVTYEGEESRRILGQDPVGIDNVELKICRSAGIYSVNGVRLSKLQRGLNIVVSSEGKVKVVRLL
;
A
#
# COMPACT_ATOMS: atom_id res chain seq x y z
N MET A 1 46.37 -26.90 -27.46
CA MET A 1 46.05 -25.47 -27.17
C MET A 1 44.54 -25.17 -27.12
N LYS A 2 43.71 -25.60 -28.10
CA LYS A 2 42.24 -25.37 -28.04
C LYS A 2 41.55 -26.02 -26.83
N HIS A 3 41.96 -27.23 -26.44
CA HIS A 3 41.45 -27.88 -25.22
C HIS A 3 42.03 -27.29 -23.93
N LEU A 4 43.16 -26.57 -23.99
CA LEU A 4 43.73 -25.94 -22.81
C LEU A 4 42.90 -24.73 -22.37
N LYS A 5 42.29 -23.98 -23.31
CA LYS A 5 41.35 -22.89 -22.97
C LYS A 5 40.03 -23.41 -22.40
N LEU A 6 39.52 -24.54 -22.89
CA LEU A 6 38.32 -25.19 -22.34
C LEU A 6 38.58 -25.81 -20.97
N ILE A 7 39.77 -26.38 -20.75
CA ILE A 7 40.18 -26.88 -19.43
C ILE A 7 40.46 -25.72 -18.48
N LEU A 8 41.07 -24.61 -18.94
CA LEU A 8 41.26 -23.42 -18.09
C LEU A 8 39.93 -22.73 -17.78
N ALA A 9 38.98 -22.66 -18.73
CA ALA A 9 37.64 -22.14 -18.52
C ALA A 9 36.78 -23.05 -17.63
N ALA A 10 36.92 -24.38 -17.76
CA ALA A 10 36.27 -25.34 -16.87
C ALA A 10 36.89 -25.32 -15.48
N ILE A 11 38.21 -25.15 -15.34
CA ILE A 11 38.86 -24.97 -14.03
C ILE A 11 38.46 -23.61 -13.44
N LEU A 12 38.37 -22.54 -14.22
CA LEU A 12 37.86 -21.24 -13.76
C LEU A 12 36.38 -21.29 -13.35
N LEU A 13 35.53 -22.03 -14.09
CA LEU A 13 34.15 -22.30 -13.69
C LEU A 13 34.06 -23.19 -12.45
N ILE A 14 34.89 -24.22 -12.32
CA ILE A 14 34.91 -25.08 -11.13
C ILE A 14 35.46 -24.32 -9.91
N THR A 15 36.37 -23.36 -10.08
CA THR A 15 36.82 -22.47 -9.00
C THR A 15 35.86 -21.32 -8.70
N ALA A 16 35.00 -20.93 -9.64
CA ALA A 16 33.96 -19.91 -9.44
C ALA A 16 32.66 -20.51 -8.87
N SER A 17 32.36 -21.78 -9.18
CA SER A 17 31.15 -22.49 -8.75
C SER A 17 31.34 -23.38 -7.52
N ASN A 18 32.57 -23.59 -7.05
CA ASN A 18 32.84 -24.15 -5.72
C ASN A 18 33.13 -23.03 -4.70
N ARG A 19 32.20 -22.11 -4.50
CA ARG A 19 31.95 -21.68 -3.12
C ARG A 19 30.94 -22.68 -2.58
N LEU A 20 31.41 -23.70 -1.87
CA LEU A 20 30.57 -24.42 -0.93
C LEU A 20 29.79 -23.34 -0.16
N SER A 21 28.45 -23.41 -0.15
CA SER A 21 27.66 -22.69 0.84
C SER A 21 28.31 -22.92 2.19
N ALA A 22 28.56 -21.85 2.96
CA ALA A 22 29.24 -22.07 4.23
C ALA A 22 28.25 -22.83 5.13
N GLU A 23 28.74 -23.68 6.02
CA GLU A 23 27.82 -24.44 6.87
C GLU A 23 27.22 -23.50 7.93
N VAL A 24 26.00 -23.78 8.38
CA VAL A 24 25.50 -23.25 9.65
C VAL A 24 26.37 -23.82 10.76
N LYS A 25 27.09 -22.95 11.46
CA LYS A 25 28.08 -23.35 12.48
C LYS A 25 27.60 -22.96 13.87
N SER A 26 28.04 -23.72 14.86
CA SER A 26 27.98 -23.32 16.26
C SER A 26 29.38 -23.03 16.76
N PHE A 27 29.57 -21.82 17.27
CA PHE A 27 30.77 -21.35 17.93
C PHE A 27 30.55 -21.37 19.44
N GLU A 28 31.61 -21.61 20.20
CA GLU A 28 31.62 -21.44 21.64
C GLU A 28 32.45 -20.22 21.99
N GLY A 29 32.03 -19.47 23.02
CA GLY A 29 32.85 -18.43 23.62
C GLY A 29 34.13 -19.01 24.22
N ASP A 30 35.20 -18.24 24.15
CA ASP A 30 36.47 -18.54 24.80
C ASP A 30 36.35 -18.43 26.34
N ALA A 31 37.44 -18.70 27.05
CA ALA A 31 37.48 -18.73 28.52
C ALA A 31 36.98 -17.44 29.22
N ASP A 32 37.05 -16.28 28.55
CA ASP A 32 36.59 -14.99 29.06
C ASP A 32 35.14 -14.65 28.63
N ASN A 33 34.36 -15.65 28.23
CA ASN A 33 33.01 -15.50 27.68
C ASN A 33 32.96 -14.51 26.50
N SER A 34 33.98 -14.59 25.66
CA SER A 34 34.20 -13.73 24.50
C SER A 34 34.46 -14.57 23.27
N TRP A 35 34.04 -14.11 22.11
CA TRP A 35 34.33 -14.74 20.83
C TRP A 35 34.94 -13.70 19.90
N THR A 36 36.04 -14.06 19.25
CA THR A 36 36.72 -13.23 18.25
C THR A 36 36.64 -13.93 16.90
N ALA A 37 36.16 -13.23 15.89
CA ALA A 37 36.06 -13.75 14.54
C ALA A 37 37.45 -14.04 13.94
N THR A 38 37.56 -15.19 13.28
CA THR A 38 38.77 -15.64 12.57
C THR A 38 38.45 -16.09 11.14
N ALA A 39 39.49 -16.37 10.36
CA ALA A 39 39.33 -16.80 8.97
C ALA A 39 38.59 -18.16 8.82
N SER A 40 38.60 -19.02 9.84
CA SER A 40 37.87 -20.30 9.85
C SER A 40 36.37 -20.15 10.14
N ASP A 41 35.95 -18.98 10.61
CA ASP A 41 34.59 -18.76 11.11
C ASP A 41 33.64 -18.29 10.02
N ALA A 42 34.04 -18.34 8.75
CA ALA A 42 33.12 -18.14 7.64
C ALA A 42 31.95 -19.13 7.75
N CYS A 43 30.73 -18.62 7.73
CA CYS A 43 29.51 -19.34 8.09
C CYS A 43 28.29 -18.78 7.35
N ASP A 44 27.21 -19.55 7.27
CA ASP A 44 25.94 -19.05 6.75
C ASP A 44 25.09 -18.44 7.87
N ASN A 45 24.07 -17.65 7.51
CA ASN A 45 23.10 -17.12 8.45
C ASN A 45 22.42 -18.23 9.27
N GLY A 46 22.02 -17.91 10.50
CA GLY A 46 21.51 -18.90 11.47
C GLY A 46 22.62 -19.59 12.27
N SER A 47 23.89 -19.32 11.97
CA SER A 47 25.02 -19.77 12.80
C SER A 47 24.94 -19.15 14.18
N THR A 48 25.28 -19.93 15.21
CA THR A 48 25.13 -19.52 16.61
C THR A 48 26.48 -19.37 17.28
N ILE A 49 26.60 -18.40 18.18
CA ILE A 49 27.70 -18.25 19.13
C ILE A 49 27.11 -18.42 20.51
N SER A 50 27.59 -19.43 21.23
CA SER A 50 27.13 -19.76 22.57
C SER A 50 28.07 -19.17 23.60
N PHE A 51 27.55 -18.33 24.48
CA PHE A 51 28.23 -17.78 25.64
C PHE A 51 27.58 -18.36 26.90
N ASP A 52 28.33 -18.44 28.00
CA ASP A 52 27.76 -18.77 29.30
C ASP A 52 26.71 -17.70 29.68
N GLY A 53 25.44 -18.09 29.65
CA GLY A 53 24.31 -17.22 29.94
C GLY A 53 23.71 -16.47 28.73
N MET A 54 24.20 -16.64 27.50
CA MET A 54 23.62 -15.97 26.32
C MET A 54 23.85 -16.74 25.01
N MET A 55 22.82 -16.85 24.17
CA MET A 55 22.96 -17.30 22.79
C MET A 55 22.89 -16.11 21.83
N MET A 56 23.81 -16.05 20.87
CA MET A 56 23.79 -15.07 19.79
C MET A 56 23.67 -15.80 18.45
N THR A 57 22.73 -15.42 17.60
CA THR A 57 22.57 -15.94 16.25
C THR A 57 23.02 -14.89 15.24
N ILE A 58 23.89 -15.27 14.30
CA ILE A 58 24.37 -14.42 13.21
C ILE A 58 23.37 -14.51 12.06
N GLY A 59 22.63 -13.43 11.81
CA GLY A 59 21.57 -13.35 10.81
C GLY A 59 20.36 -14.26 11.10
N ALA A 60 19.29 -14.11 10.31
CA ALA A 60 18.17 -15.06 10.34
C ALA A 60 18.42 -16.21 9.36
N ALA A 61 18.15 -17.44 9.79
CA ALA A 61 18.47 -18.67 9.04
C ALA A 61 17.92 -18.70 7.60
N ASN A 62 16.86 -17.94 7.32
CA ASN A 62 16.18 -17.94 6.02
C ASN A 62 16.65 -16.80 5.08
N ASP A 63 17.59 -15.93 5.48
CA ASP A 63 17.93 -14.74 4.68
C ASP A 63 18.96 -15.02 3.56
N GLY A 64 19.50 -16.24 3.46
CA GLY A 64 20.40 -16.63 2.37
C GLY A 64 21.71 -15.84 2.27
N VAL A 65 22.16 -15.22 3.38
CA VAL A 65 23.39 -14.42 3.45
C VAL A 65 24.53 -15.24 4.04
N ASN A 66 25.71 -15.19 3.39
CA ASN A 66 26.91 -15.87 3.85
C ASN A 66 27.86 -14.86 4.48
N TRP A 67 28.39 -15.18 5.65
CA TRP A 67 29.39 -14.38 6.34
C TRP A 67 30.79 -14.88 6.00
N THR A 68 31.60 -14.02 5.38
CA THR A 68 32.92 -14.39 4.86
C THR A 68 34.02 -13.56 5.52
N TRP A 69 35.16 -14.19 5.79
CA TRP A 69 36.30 -13.48 6.36
C TRP A 69 36.88 -12.45 5.40
N HIS A 70 37.05 -11.22 5.89
CA HIS A 70 37.70 -10.15 5.14
C HIS A 70 39.03 -9.75 5.78
N ALA A 71 40.13 -10.20 5.16
CA ALA A 71 41.49 -10.02 5.68
C ALA A 71 41.87 -8.54 5.92
N GLY A 72 41.39 -7.61 5.07
CA GLY A 72 41.69 -6.19 5.21
C GLY A 72 40.96 -5.52 6.40
N ASN A 73 39.84 -6.08 6.84
CA ASN A 73 39.08 -5.55 7.98
C ASN A 73 39.37 -6.34 9.26
N GLY A 74 39.77 -7.62 9.14
CA GLY A 74 39.99 -8.51 10.27
C GLY A 74 38.69 -8.89 10.98
N GLY A 75 37.69 -9.35 10.21
CA GLY A 75 36.40 -9.80 10.73
C GLY A 75 35.51 -10.41 9.64
N LEU A 76 34.33 -10.89 10.03
CA LEU A 76 33.33 -11.45 9.12
C LEU A 76 32.50 -10.34 8.47
N LEU A 77 32.37 -10.41 7.15
CA LEU A 77 31.54 -9.53 6.34
C LEU A 77 30.38 -10.34 5.73
N PRO A 78 29.13 -9.88 5.86
CA PRO A 78 28.02 -10.53 5.19
C PRO A 78 28.14 -10.35 3.66
N SER A 79 27.65 -11.33 2.89
CA SER A 79 27.73 -11.31 1.41
C SER A 79 26.85 -10.23 0.78
N GLN A 80 25.81 -9.81 1.49
CA GLN A 80 24.90 -8.70 1.20
C GLN A 80 24.36 -8.13 2.52
N MET A 81 23.74 -6.95 2.50
CA MET A 81 22.98 -6.47 3.66
C MET A 81 21.81 -7.44 3.92
N PRO A 82 21.62 -7.95 5.14
CA PRO A 82 20.45 -8.73 5.48
C PRO A 82 19.19 -7.88 5.23
N SER A 83 18.19 -8.49 4.61
CA SER A 83 16.95 -7.83 4.23
C SER A 83 15.76 -8.61 4.75
N THR A 84 14.58 -7.98 4.78
CA THR A 84 13.38 -8.59 5.35
C THR A 84 12.83 -9.76 4.52
N GLY A 85 13.43 -10.03 3.34
CA GLY A 85 13.09 -11.14 2.45
C GLY A 85 14.29 -11.78 1.73
N GLY A 86 15.51 -11.67 2.27
CA GLY A 86 16.72 -12.29 1.72
C GLY A 86 17.28 -11.71 0.40
N ASN A 87 16.60 -10.73 -0.22
CA ASN A 87 17.03 -10.05 -1.45
C ASN A 87 17.32 -8.56 -1.22
N ALA A 88 18.20 -7.96 -2.04
CA ALA A 88 18.64 -6.56 -1.92
C ALA A 88 17.52 -5.50 -2.00
N GLY A 89 16.30 -5.84 -2.44
CA GLY A 89 15.17 -4.92 -2.60
C GLY A 89 14.34 -4.63 -1.34
N THR A 90 14.51 -5.37 -0.25
CA THR A 90 13.71 -5.27 0.97
C THR A 90 14.53 -4.83 2.19
N LEU A 91 15.46 -3.91 1.99
CA LEU A 91 16.29 -3.37 3.08
C LEU A 91 15.50 -2.39 3.95
N ILE A 92 15.80 -2.39 5.24
CA ILE A 92 15.25 -1.41 6.18
C ILE A 92 15.98 -0.07 5.94
N THR A 93 15.29 0.88 5.29
CA THR A 93 15.85 2.20 4.95
C THR A 93 15.46 3.32 5.93
N SER A 94 14.54 3.03 6.84
CA SER A 94 14.05 3.98 7.84
C SER A 94 13.57 3.24 9.08
N PHE A 95 13.72 3.87 10.25
CA PHE A 95 13.22 3.37 11.52
C PHE A 95 12.77 4.58 12.36
N SER A 96 11.57 4.54 12.93
CA SER A 96 11.01 5.63 13.75
C SER A 96 11.11 5.27 15.23
N GLU A 97 11.43 6.25 16.09
CA GLU A 97 11.42 6.11 17.56
C GLU A 97 10.02 6.34 18.15
N THR A 98 9.07 6.86 17.37
CA THR A 98 7.67 7.14 17.78
C THR A 98 6.68 6.45 16.83
N ALA A 99 5.60 5.88 17.38
CA ALA A 99 4.68 4.82 16.90
C ALA A 99 4.12 4.89 15.45
N PRO A 100 3.53 3.79 14.89
CA PRO A 100 3.42 2.43 15.44
C PRO A 100 4.53 1.54 14.88
N PHE A 101 5.17 0.76 15.76
CA PHE A 101 6.09 -0.27 15.31
C PHE A 101 5.28 -1.31 14.52
N GLY A 102 5.41 -1.30 13.20
CA GLY A 102 5.04 -2.44 12.37
C GLY A 102 5.76 -3.70 12.84
N PRO A 103 5.37 -4.90 12.35
CA PRO A 103 6.02 -6.15 12.79
C PRO A 103 7.54 -5.99 12.64
N LEU A 104 8.27 -6.24 13.73
CA LEU A 104 9.73 -6.34 13.66
C LEU A 104 10.05 -7.26 12.48
N PRO A 105 10.87 -6.82 11.52
CA PRO A 105 11.34 -7.74 10.53
C PRO A 105 12.24 -8.75 11.24
N THR A 106 11.69 -9.93 11.53
CA THR A 106 12.42 -11.09 12.08
C THR A 106 13.56 -11.54 11.15
N HIS A 107 13.53 -11.05 9.90
CA HIS A 107 14.49 -11.20 8.82
C HIS A 107 15.26 -9.89 8.60
N GLY A 108 16.57 -9.96 8.37
CA GLY A 108 17.38 -8.76 8.09
C GLY A 108 18.16 -8.16 9.27
N ALA A 109 18.14 -8.80 10.44
CA ALA A 109 19.06 -8.46 11.52
C ALA A 109 20.47 -8.99 11.24
N PHE A 110 21.53 -8.28 11.66
CA PHE A 110 22.87 -8.87 11.69
C PHE A 110 23.01 -9.88 12.82
N LEU A 111 22.45 -9.58 13.98
CA LEU A 111 22.52 -10.43 15.17
C LEU A 111 21.14 -10.51 15.84
N LYS A 112 20.77 -11.71 16.27
CA LYS A 112 19.70 -11.96 17.26
C LYS A 112 20.37 -12.41 18.55
N ILE A 113 19.98 -11.81 19.68
CA ILE A 113 20.62 -12.03 20.99
C ILE A 113 19.55 -12.50 21.97
N GLU A 114 19.81 -13.65 22.59
CA GLU A 114 18.89 -14.35 23.50
C GLU A 114 19.61 -14.68 24.81
N PRO A 115 19.65 -13.76 25.77
CA PRO A 115 20.23 -14.01 27.08
C PRO A 115 19.36 -15.00 27.87
N SER A 116 20.01 -15.81 28.69
CA SER A 116 19.38 -16.66 29.70
C SER A 116 19.63 -16.14 31.12
N SER A 117 20.49 -15.13 31.25
CA SER A 117 20.77 -14.38 32.47
C SER A 117 20.84 -12.89 32.17
N VAL A 118 20.81 -12.06 33.22
CA VAL A 118 21.11 -10.63 33.10
C VAL A 118 22.61 -10.43 32.92
N GLY A 119 22.98 -9.51 32.03
CA GLY A 119 24.37 -9.21 31.78
C GLY A 119 24.53 -8.06 30.80
N LYS A 120 25.77 -7.82 30.43
CA LYS A 120 26.13 -6.84 29.42
C LYS A 120 26.68 -7.53 28.18
N VAL A 121 26.08 -7.24 27.02
CA VAL A 121 26.62 -7.69 25.74
C VAL A 121 27.50 -6.60 25.15
N THR A 122 28.69 -6.99 24.68
CA THR A 122 29.59 -6.12 23.92
C THR A 122 29.71 -6.68 22.50
N ILE A 123 29.23 -5.93 21.51
CA ILE A 123 29.40 -6.27 20.09
C ILE A 123 30.63 -5.53 19.58
N ARG A 124 31.58 -6.24 18.98
CA ARG A 124 32.81 -5.66 18.41
C ARG A 124 32.75 -5.71 16.90
N GLY A 125 33.00 -4.59 16.25
CA GLY A 125 32.91 -4.51 14.80
C GLY A 125 33.70 -3.38 14.20
N LEU A 126 33.90 -3.47 12.89
CA LEU A 126 34.28 -2.36 12.06
C LEU A 126 33.12 -1.98 11.18
N ALA A 127 32.97 -0.70 11.08
CA ALA A 127 31.72 -0.13 10.76
C ALA A 127 31.91 0.56 9.34
N SER A 128 30.88 0.64 8.48
CA SER A 128 30.87 1.36 7.18
C SER A 128 31.49 2.79 7.18
N ARG A 129 31.95 3.31 6.04
CA ARG A 129 32.54 4.67 6.00
C ARG A 129 31.52 5.82 5.95
N ASN A 130 30.22 5.54 5.90
CA ASN A 130 29.18 6.55 5.74
C ASN A 130 28.51 6.89 7.08
N THR A 131 28.67 8.14 7.54
CA THR A 131 28.13 8.62 8.82
C THR A 131 26.61 8.78 8.86
N ALA A 132 25.93 8.70 7.71
CA ALA A 132 24.48 8.90 7.60
C ALA A 132 23.65 7.63 7.88
N GLN A 133 24.27 6.46 8.07
CA GLN A 133 23.57 5.20 8.33
C GLN A 133 23.73 4.78 9.80
N PRO A 134 22.69 4.91 10.64
CA PRO A 134 22.78 4.54 12.04
C PRO A 134 22.75 3.02 12.26
N LEU A 135 23.28 2.62 13.42
CA LEU A 135 23.12 1.28 13.97
C LEU A 135 21.89 1.26 14.88
N ILE A 136 21.12 0.18 14.80
CA ILE A 136 19.87 0.02 15.54
C ILE A 136 20.00 -1.19 16.45
N PHE A 137 19.65 -1.00 17.72
CA PHE A 137 19.51 -2.06 18.71
C PHE A 137 18.07 -2.08 19.21
N VAL A 138 17.36 -3.18 18.97
CA VAL A 138 15.92 -3.33 19.27
C VAL A 138 15.72 -4.33 20.38
N THR A 139 14.85 -4.00 21.33
CA THR A 139 14.39 -4.88 22.41
C THR A 139 12.96 -5.32 22.10
N THR A 140 12.70 -6.62 22.12
CA THR A 140 11.35 -7.19 21.96
C THR A 140 10.98 -8.09 23.13
N HIS A 141 9.68 -8.31 23.31
CA HIS A 141 9.20 -9.30 24.26
C HIS A 141 9.68 -10.71 23.87
N ARG A 142 10.16 -11.53 24.82
CA ARG A 142 10.76 -12.84 24.48
C ARG A 142 9.75 -13.85 23.94
N SER A 143 8.51 -13.83 24.43
CA SER A 143 7.45 -14.71 23.92
C SER A 143 6.66 -14.14 22.75
N ASP A 144 6.89 -12.87 22.40
CA ASP A 144 6.26 -12.21 21.27
C ASP A 144 7.27 -11.28 20.57
N PRO A 145 8.07 -11.82 19.64
CA PRO A 145 9.09 -11.06 18.91
C PRO A 145 8.52 -9.96 18.00
N SER A 146 7.20 -9.93 17.78
CA SER A 146 6.55 -8.88 16.98
C SER A 146 6.30 -7.60 17.79
N THR A 147 6.30 -7.70 19.11
CA THR A 147 6.15 -6.56 20.02
C THR A 147 7.50 -5.92 20.33
N ILE A 148 7.77 -4.78 19.70
CA ILE A 148 8.92 -3.93 19.98
C ILE A 148 8.66 -3.14 21.27
N LEU A 149 9.58 -3.25 22.22
CA LEU A 149 9.49 -2.60 23.54
C LEU A 149 10.38 -1.35 23.63
N ALA A 150 11.56 -1.40 23.04
CA ALA A 150 12.50 -0.28 23.03
C ALA A 150 13.41 -0.34 21.81
N VAL A 151 13.89 0.82 21.36
CA VAL A 151 14.83 0.94 20.25
C VAL A 151 15.88 1.98 20.57
N LYS A 152 17.14 1.65 20.31
CA LYS A 152 18.28 2.55 20.46
C LYS A 152 18.94 2.78 19.11
N ILE A 153 18.82 4.00 18.59
CA ILE A 153 19.45 4.44 17.36
C ILE A 153 20.80 5.08 17.70
N THR A 154 21.88 4.45 17.25
CA THR A 154 23.24 4.95 17.46
C THR A 154 23.72 5.60 16.17
N ALA A 155 23.94 6.92 16.23
CA ALA A 155 24.58 7.64 15.15
C ALA A 155 25.97 7.07 14.86
N TRP A 156 26.36 7.15 13.62
CA TRP A 156 27.61 6.58 13.16
C TRP A 156 28.84 7.32 13.69
N ASP A 157 29.81 6.60 14.24
CA ASP A 157 31.14 7.11 14.54
C ASP A 157 32.22 6.11 14.12
N ALA A 158 33.07 6.51 13.17
CA ALA A 158 34.17 5.69 12.67
C ALA A 158 35.26 5.38 13.72
N ASN A 159 35.27 6.10 14.85
CA ASN A 159 36.19 5.86 15.97
C ASN A 159 35.65 4.83 16.97
N VAL A 160 34.36 4.49 16.89
CA VAL A 160 33.72 3.50 17.77
C VAL A 160 33.83 2.13 17.10
N SER A 161 34.39 1.16 17.83
CA SER A 161 34.58 -0.22 17.34
C SER A 161 33.92 -1.27 18.25
N GLN A 162 33.25 -0.81 19.31
CA GLN A 162 32.59 -1.64 20.30
C GLN A 162 31.30 -0.95 20.75
N TRP A 163 30.22 -1.71 20.88
CA TRP A 163 28.93 -1.24 21.38
C TRP A 163 28.49 -2.11 22.55
N GLU A 164 28.14 -1.47 23.66
CA GLU A 164 27.73 -2.13 24.90
C GLU A 164 26.24 -1.89 25.17
N TYR A 165 25.55 -2.96 25.53
CA TYR A 165 24.14 -2.93 25.88
C TYR A 165 23.88 -3.82 27.09
N ASP A 166 23.10 -3.31 28.04
CA ASP A 166 22.58 -4.13 29.13
C ASP A 166 21.42 -4.97 28.59
N VAL A 167 21.42 -6.26 28.94
CA VAL A 167 20.48 -7.25 28.44
C VAL A 167 20.00 -8.16 29.57
N ASP A 168 18.78 -8.66 29.45
CA ASP A 168 18.12 -9.51 30.44
C ASP A 168 17.57 -10.79 29.79
N ASN A 169 17.08 -11.69 30.64
CA ASN A 169 16.53 -12.97 30.21
C ASN A 169 15.02 -12.95 29.94
N LEU A 170 14.37 -11.79 30.01
CA LEU A 170 12.95 -11.60 29.70
C LEU A 170 12.72 -11.13 28.26
N HIS A 171 13.77 -10.69 27.58
CA HIS A 171 13.69 -10.09 26.25
C HIS A 171 14.55 -10.80 25.20
N THR A 172 14.24 -10.52 23.94
CA THR A 172 15.05 -10.86 22.77
C THR A 172 15.53 -9.56 22.13
N TYR A 173 16.80 -9.53 21.69
CA TYR A 173 17.37 -8.31 21.12
C TYR A 173 17.84 -8.51 19.68
N TYR A 174 17.73 -7.48 18.87
CA TYR A 174 18.14 -7.49 17.47
C TYR A 174 19.08 -6.33 17.16
N PHE A 175 20.15 -6.59 16.42
CA PHE A 175 21.14 -5.59 16.03
C PHE A 175 21.27 -5.54 14.51
N PHE A 176 21.09 -4.36 13.91
CA PHE A 176 21.23 -4.15 12.47
C PHE A 176 21.65 -2.71 12.12
N GLN A 177 21.86 -2.45 10.83
CA GLN A 177 22.21 -1.14 10.27
C GLN A 177 21.16 -0.70 9.26
N LEU A 178 20.77 0.57 9.26
CA LEU A 178 19.87 1.10 8.24
C LEU A 178 20.58 1.26 6.89
N SER A 179 19.87 0.89 5.83
CA SER A 179 20.34 1.07 4.45
C SER A 179 20.05 2.48 3.94
N TYR A 180 20.88 2.96 3.00
CA TYR A 180 20.66 4.25 2.33
C TYR A 180 19.96 4.00 0.99
N PRO A 181 18.95 4.80 0.62
CA PRO A 181 18.26 4.64 -0.65
C PRO A 181 19.23 4.63 -1.84
N GLY A 182 19.16 3.59 -2.69
CA GLY A 182 19.92 3.50 -3.94
C GLY A 182 21.36 2.96 -3.85
N GLN A 183 21.85 2.52 -2.67
CA GLN A 183 23.17 1.87 -2.54
C GLN A 183 23.08 0.50 -1.87
N LEU A 184 22.61 -0.49 -2.63
CA LEU A 184 22.15 -1.79 -2.11
C LEU A 184 23.23 -2.88 -1.94
N SER A 185 24.49 -2.65 -2.32
CA SER A 185 25.48 -3.77 -2.44
C SER A 185 26.86 -3.57 -1.80
N SER A 186 27.22 -2.34 -1.42
CA SER A 186 28.64 -1.98 -1.21
C SER A 186 29.05 -1.63 0.22
N TYR A 187 28.13 -1.39 1.15
CA TYR A 187 28.46 -0.91 2.50
C TYR A 187 27.99 -1.91 3.56
N ARG A 188 28.89 -2.35 4.44
CA ARG A 188 28.69 -3.55 5.26
C ARG A 188 29.33 -3.38 6.65
N PHE A 189 28.60 -3.78 7.68
CA PHE A 189 29.16 -4.00 9.01
C PHE A 189 30.10 -5.21 8.99
N THR A 190 31.30 -5.07 9.53
CA THR A 190 32.24 -6.16 9.75
C THR A 190 32.14 -6.60 11.20
N LEU A 191 31.65 -7.81 11.46
CA LEU A 191 31.63 -8.41 12.80
C LEU A 191 33.03 -8.91 13.16
N LYS A 192 33.61 -8.36 14.23
CA LYS A 192 34.95 -8.76 14.72
C LYS A 192 34.89 -9.67 15.92
N GLY A 193 33.80 -9.65 16.66
CA GLY A 193 33.61 -10.49 17.83
C GLY A 193 32.47 -10.00 18.70
N ALA A 194 32.22 -10.73 19.76
CA ALA A 194 31.29 -10.32 20.81
C ALA A 194 31.78 -10.85 22.17
N SER A 195 31.30 -10.27 23.26
CA SER A 195 31.44 -10.87 24.59
C SER A 195 30.18 -10.64 25.38
N TYR A 196 29.98 -11.48 26.39
CA TYR A 196 28.88 -11.35 27.32
C TYR A 196 29.42 -11.40 28.74
N GLU A 197 29.29 -10.29 29.45
CA GLU A 197 29.61 -10.21 30.87
C GLU A 197 28.35 -10.49 31.66
N LYS A 198 28.22 -11.71 32.18
CA LYS A 198 27.11 -12.10 33.03
C LYS A 198 27.20 -11.33 34.35
N THR A 199 26.23 -10.45 34.61
CA THR A 199 26.11 -9.73 35.88
C THR A 199 25.11 -10.49 36.76
N GLY A 200 25.53 -11.62 37.32
CA GLY A 200 24.65 -12.47 38.12
C GLY A 200 25.07 -13.94 38.14
N GLU A 201 25.92 -14.25 39.10
CA GLU A 201 26.25 -15.57 39.66
C GLU A 201 26.89 -16.66 38.78
N GLY A 202 28.12 -17.00 39.17
CA GLY A 202 28.46 -18.39 39.42
C GLY A 202 28.82 -18.57 40.90
N ILE A 203 27.87 -19.01 41.75
CA ILE A 203 28.01 -20.07 42.78
C ILE A 203 26.59 -20.57 43.17
N ASN A 204 26.31 -21.88 42.97
CA ASN A 204 25.19 -22.68 43.51
C ASN A 204 23.82 -22.61 42.82
N ASN A 205 23.29 -23.78 42.45
CA ASN A 205 21.91 -24.02 42.02
C ASN A 205 20.86 -23.66 43.11
N THR A 206 20.59 -22.37 43.27
CA THR A 206 19.37 -21.83 43.89
C THR A 206 18.97 -20.64 43.02
N PRO A 207 17.71 -20.50 42.57
CA PRO A 207 17.28 -19.28 41.89
C PRO A 207 17.66 -18.06 42.72
N ASP A 208 18.24 -17.03 42.09
CA ASP A 208 18.46 -15.73 42.73
C ASP A 208 17.14 -15.33 43.39
N LYS A 209 17.17 -15.22 44.72
CA LYS A 209 15.97 -14.89 45.49
C LYS A 209 15.62 -13.43 45.24
N HIS A 210 14.35 -13.14 44.99
CA HIS A 210 13.90 -11.75 44.89
C HIS A 210 14.13 -10.98 46.19
N LYS A 211 14.66 -9.76 46.10
CA LYS A 211 14.86 -8.90 47.28
C LYS A 211 13.55 -8.24 47.66
N VAL A 212 12.89 -8.76 48.69
CA VAL A 212 11.55 -8.34 49.09
C VAL A 212 11.60 -7.58 50.41
N GLY A 213 11.14 -6.33 50.41
CA GLY A 213 10.89 -5.60 51.65
C GLY A 213 9.55 -6.02 52.25
N TYR A 214 9.52 -6.49 53.49
CA TYR A 214 8.31 -6.89 54.18
C TYR A 214 7.89 -5.85 55.21
N LEU A 215 6.90 -5.02 54.87
CA LEU A 215 6.40 -3.96 55.72
C LEU A 215 5.43 -4.49 56.78
N TYR A 216 5.70 -4.23 58.05
CA TYR A 216 4.88 -4.75 59.15
C TYR A 216 4.81 -3.78 60.35
N ASN A 217 3.83 -4.00 61.21
CA ASN A 217 3.84 -3.48 62.59
C ASN A 217 3.68 -4.64 63.58
N GLY A 218 4.15 -4.44 64.82
CA GLY A 218 3.97 -5.41 65.90
C GLY A 218 5.02 -6.53 65.90
N ASN A 219 4.62 -7.76 66.23
CA ASN A 219 5.56 -8.87 66.42
C ASN A 219 5.71 -9.72 65.15
N LEU A 220 6.90 -9.62 64.53
CA LEU A 220 7.26 -10.33 63.29
C LEU A 220 7.21 -11.86 63.39
N ASN A 221 7.49 -12.42 64.57
CA ASN A 221 7.48 -13.88 64.78
C ASN A 221 6.06 -14.47 64.73
N THR A 222 5.05 -13.63 64.95
CA THR A 222 3.64 -14.00 64.86
C THR A 222 2.98 -13.53 63.57
N ASP A 223 3.69 -12.75 62.74
CA ASP A 223 3.20 -12.29 61.46
C ASP A 223 3.26 -13.44 60.44
N ARG A 224 2.09 -13.99 60.10
CA ARG A 224 1.91 -15.16 59.24
C ARG A 224 2.34 -14.93 57.80
N GLY A 225 2.22 -13.70 57.28
CA GLY A 225 2.68 -13.37 55.93
C GLY A 225 4.20 -13.44 55.86
N TYR A 226 4.88 -12.89 56.86
CA TYR A 226 6.34 -13.02 56.97
C TYR A 226 6.76 -14.49 57.15
N GLN A 227 6.14 -15.23 58.07
CA GLN A 227 6.44 -16.65 58.29
C GLN A 227 6.21 -17.47 57.02
N PHE A 228 5.15 -17.18 56.25
CA PHE A 228 4.90 -17.83 54.97
C PHE A 228 6.06 -17.58 54.00
N LEU A 229 6.41 -16.33 53.71
CA LEU A 229 7.45 -16.00 52.73
C LEU A 229 8.81 -16.60 53.10
N VAL A 230 9.20 -16.52 54.37
CA VAL A 230 10.46 -17.12 54.85
C VAL A 230 10.44 -18.64 54.75
N SER A 231 9.30 -19.29 55.01
CA SER A 231 9.16 -20.76 54.92
C SER A 231 9.32 -21.31 53.49
N GLN A 232 8.99 -20.50 52.48
CA GLN A 232 9.08 -20.94 51.08
C GLN A 232 10.52 -20.94 50.57
N ASN A 233 11.42 -20.17 51.20
CA ASN A 233 12.82 -20.03 50.79
C ASN A 233 13.02 -19.59 49.32
N LEU A 234 12.01 -18.92 48.73
CA LEU A 234 12.04 -18.43 47.34
C LEU A 234 12.51 -16.98 47.22
N ASN A 235 12.40 -16.19 48.30
CA ASN A 235 12.67 -14.75 48.31
C ASN A 235 13.65 -14.38 49.45
N ASP A 236 14.41 -13.32 49.27
CA ASP A 236 15.28 -12.70 50.27
C ASP A 236 14.48 -11.59 50.97
N VAL A 237 13.83 -11.97 52.07
CA VAL A 237 12.82 -11.16 52.73
C VAL A 237 13.45 -10.34 53.85
N THR A 238 13.54 -9.03 53.65
CA THR A 238 14.02 -8.08 54.65
C THR A 238 12.84 -7.44 55.38
N PRO A 239 12.70 -7.62 56.70
CA PRO A 239 11.63 -6.98 57.46
C PRO A 239 11.88 -5.46 57.60
N VAL A 240 10.82 -4.68 57.42
CA VAL A 240 10.83 -3.21 57.53
C VAL A 240 9.69 -2.77 58.44
N GLU A 241 10.00 -2.11 59.54
CA GLU A 241 8.98 -1.64 60.49
C GLU A 241 8.29 -0.38 59.96
N ALA A 242 6.96 -0.42 59.84
CA ALA A 242 6.15 0.69 59.33
C ALA A 242 5.86 1.75 60.43
N ASN A 243 6.90 2.41 60.93
CA ASN A 243 6.83 3.34 62.08
C ASN A 243 7.16 4.81 61.73
N LYS A 244 7.34 5.12 60.45
CA LYS A 244 7.71 6.43 59.91
C LYS A 244 7.06 6.66 58.55
N GLU A 245 7.18 7.88 58.03
CA GLU A 245 6.95 8.18 56.61
C GLU A 245 8.05 7.53 55.75
N PHE A 246 7.67 7.10 54.55
CA PHE A 246 8.58 6.47 53.58
C PHE A 246 8.72 7.33 52.32
N THR A 247 9.89 7.25 51.72
CA THR A 247 10.22 7.84 50.42
C THR A 247 10.55 6.75 49.42
N THR A 248 10.65 7.09 48.13
CA THR A 248 11.12 6.14 47.10
C THR A 248 12.53 5.62 47.39
N GLU A 249 13.40 6.44 47.98
CA GLU A 249 14.77 6.08 48.33
C GLU A 249 14.82 4.97 49.39
N ASP A 250 13.90 4.99 50.37
CA ASP A 250 13.80 3.97 51.43
C ASP A 250 13.57 2.55 50.85
N PHE A 251 13.01 2.45 49.65
CA PHE A 251 12.70 1.18 48.99
C PHE A 251 13.59 0.84 47.80
N SER A 252 14.56 1.70 47.46
CA SER A 252 15.46 1.53 46.31
C SER A 252 16.19 0.18 46.27
N ALA A 253 16.51 -0.37 47.46
CA ALA A 253 17.19 -1.65 47.63
C ALA A 253 16.33 -2.91 47.38
N PHE A 254 15.00 -2.77 47.29
CA PHE A 254 14.06 -3.88 47.14
C PHE A 254 13.50 -3.93 45.73
N GLU A 255 13.26 -5.14 45.22
CA GLU A 255 12.60 -5.36 43.93
C GLU A 255 11.08 -5.19 44.04
N THR A 256 10.51 -5.51 45.21
CA THR A 256 9.11 -5.22 45.54
C THR A 256 8.94 -5.10 47.05
N ILE A 257 7.86 -4.43 47.46
CA ILE A 257 7.43 -4.31 48.85
C ILE A 257 6.16 -5.12 49.08
N VAL A 258 6.16 -5.98 50.09
CA VAL A 258 4.96 -6.67 50.58
C VAL A 258 4.44 -5.93 51.81
N ILE A 259 3.21 -5.45 51.75
CA ILE A 259 2.55 -4.72 52.83
C ILE A 259 1.71 -5.70 53.65
N SER A 260 2.10 -5.96 54.89
CA SER A 260 1.34 -6.80 55.82
C SER A 260 0.01 -6.15 56.20
N SER A 261 -1.01 -6.98 56.45
CA SER A 261 -2.28 -6.54 57.03
C SER A 261 -2.16 -6.03 58.47
N THR A 262 -0.98 -6.12 59.08
CA THR A 262 -0.69 -5.56 60.42
C THR A 262 -0.33 -4.07 60.38
N VAL A 263 -0.03 -3.52 59.20
CA VAL A 263 0.35 -2.11 59.04
C VAL A 263 -0.82 -1.20 59.40
N THR A 264 -0.65 -0.36 60.43
CA THR A 264 -1.70 0.51 60.99
C THR A 264 -1.24 1.94 61.27
N ASN A 265 0.07 2.22 61.19
CA ASN A 265 0.62 3.57 61.36
C ASN A 265 0.12 4.51 60.24
N SER A 266 -0.46 5.66 60.62
CA SER A 266 -1.08 6.60 59.68
C SER A 266 -0.08 7.24 58.71
N ASP A 267 1.10 7.56 59.18
CA ASP A 267 2.10 8.34 58.43
C ASP A 267 2.79 7.44 57.39
N ALA A 268 3.07 6.19 57.78
CA ALA A 268 3.48 5.13 56.86
C ALA A 268 2.43 4.88 55.79
N ILE A 269 1.14 4.74 56.17
CA ILE A 269 0.06 4.51 55.20
C ILE A 269 -0.08 5.69 54.24
N ALA A 270 -0.06 6.93 54.72
CA ALA A 270 -0.18 8.11 53.87
C ALA A 270 0.94 8.17 52.83
N SER A 271 2.20 8.08 53.27
CA SER A 271 3.37 8.13 52.39
C SER A 271 3.45 6.96 51.40
N LEU A 272 2.99 5.76 51.75
CA LEU A 272 2.91 4.64 50.80
C LEU A 272 2.00 4.94 49.60
N GLY A 273 0.96 5.76 49.78
CA GLY A 273 0.09 6.18 48.68
C GLY A 273 0.83 7.01 47.63
N GLU A 274 1.76 7.86 48.07
CA GLU A 274 2.60 8.71 47.22
C GLU A 274 3.76 7.94 46.56
N VAL A 275 4.29 6.93 47.26
CA VAL A 275 5.44 6.13 46.78
C VAL A 275 5.02 5.02 45.81
N ARG A 276 3.77 4.55 45.91
CA ARG A 276 3.20 3.46 45.09
C ARG A 276 3.49 3.56 43.59
N PRO A 277 3.41 4.72 42.92
CA PRO A 277 3.65 4.79 41.48
C PRO A 277 5.09 4.43 41.08
N PHE A 278 6.04 4.48 42.01
CA PHE A 278 7.47 4.36 41.72
C PHE A 278 8.11 3.09 42.26
N VAL A 279 7.37 2.29 43.03
CA VAL A 279 7.88 1.10 43.70
C VAL A 279 6.85 -0.02 43.55
N PRO A 280 7.22 -1.21 43.04
CA PRO A 280 6.27 -2.30 42.94
C PRO A 280 5.78 -2.76 44.31
N MET A 281 4.48 -2.89 44.51
CA MET A 281 3.90 -3.24 45.81
C MET A 281 2.88 -4.37 45.75
N LEU A 282 3.07 -5.38 46.59
CA LEU A 282 2.05 -6.37 46.92
C LEU A 282 1.35 -5.95 48.20
N ASN A 283 0.07 -5.63 48.11
CA ASN A 283 -0.73 -5.28 49.27
C ASN A 283 -1.57 -6.44 49.79
N LEU A 284 -1.36 -6.81 51.05
CA LEU A 284 -2.18 -7.80 51.78
C LEU A 284 -3.13 -7.13 52.80
N ASN A 285 -3.16 -5.79 52.83
CA ASN A 285 -3.90 -4.97 53.78
C ASN A 285 -5.05 -4.20 53.08
N PRO A 286 -6.30 -4.69 53.16
CA PRO A 286 -7.42 -3.98 52.54
C PRO A 286 -7.75 -2.64 53.22
N ASP A 287 -7.36 -2.45 54.48
CA ASP A 287 -7.79 -1.31 55.27
C ASP A 287 -7.11 0.01 54.83
N ILE A 288 -6.05 -0.07 54.00
CA ILE A 288 -5.34 1.12 53.47
C ILE A 288 -6.10 1.81 52.34
N TYR A 289 -6.99 1.10 51.62
CA TYR A 289 -7.75 1.65 50.48
C TYR A 289 -8.64 2.82 50.88
N GLU A 290 -9.33 2.69 52.02
CA GLU A 290 -10.20 3.76 52.54
C GLU A 290 -9.39 4.99 52.96
N LYS A 291 -8.16 4.78 53.43
CA LYS A 291 -7.25 5.86 53.83
C LYS A 291 -6.74 6.66 52.63
N TRP A 292 -6.49 5.97 51.52
CA TRP A 292 -6.10 6.62 50.26
C TRP A 292 -7.29 7.19 49.48
N GLY A 293 -8.52 6.78 49.79
CA GLY A 293 -9.71 7.12 49.00
C GLY A 293 -9.83 6.34 47.68
N TYR A 294 -9.05 5.26 47.52
CA TYR A 294 -9.02 4.44 46.31
C TYR A 294 -9.87 3.17 46.40
N GLY A 295 -10.62 3.02 47.48
CA GLY A 295 -11.64 1.99 47.59
C GLY A 295 -12.14 1.83 49.01
N LYS A 296 -13.07 0.89 49.17
CA LYS A 296 -13.66 0.54 50.45
C LYS A 296 -13.50 -0.95 50.74
N MET A 297 -13.14 -1.30 51.97
CA MET A 297 -13.05 -2.70 52.38
C MET A 297 -14.46 -3.28 52.60
N VAL A 298 -14.72 -4.46 52.03
CA VAL A 298 -15.99 -5.17 52.15
C VAL A 298 -15.73 -6.62 52.57
N ASN A 299 -16.42 -7.09 53.60
CA ASN A 299 -16.36 -8.50 53.96
C ASN A 299 -17.17 -9.32 52.93
N SER A 300 -16.53 -10.29 52.28
CA SER A 300 -17.15 -11.08 51.21
C SER A 300 -18.25 -12.02 51.70
N GLY A 301 -18.19 -12.45 52.98
CA GLY A 301 -19.07 -13.49 53.52
C GLY A 301 -18.87 -14.88 52.92
N ILE A 302 -17.85 -15.08 52.08
CA ILE A 302 -17.55 -16.32 51.36
C ILE A 302 -16.05 -16.61 51.36
N ASN A 303 -15.66 -17.85 51.04
CA ASN A 303 -14.28 -18.34 51.17
C ASN A 303 -13.53 -18.60 49.84
N PHE A 304 -14.17 -18.34 48.69
CA PHE A 304 -13.60 -18.53 47.35
C PHE A 304 -14.01 -17.39 46.39
N ALA A 305 -13.21 -17.18 45.35
CA ALA A 305 -13.39 -16.13 44.36
C ALA A 305 -13.60 -16.70 42.95
N THR A 306 -14.46 -16.08 42.14
CA THR A 306 -14.55 -16.36 40.70
C THR A 306 -13.38 -15.70 39.98
N VAL A 307 -12.61 -16.48 39.22
CA VAL A 307 -11.46 -16.00 38.44
C VAL A 307 -11.96 -15.52 37.08
N LEU A 308 -11.69 -14.25 36.76
CA LEU A 308 -12.12 -13.61 35.52
C LEU A 308 -11.14 -13.83 34.38
N ASN A 309 -9.84 -14.00 34.68
CA ASN A 309 -8.80 -14.25 33.70
C ASN A 309 -7.87 -15.41 34.14
N PRO A 310 -8.27 -16.68 33.94
CA PRO A 310 -7.53 -17.84 34.44
C PRO A 310 -6.19 -18.08 33.72
N ALA A 311 -5.97 -17.46 32.55
CA ALA A 311 -4.71 -17.56 31.81
C ALA A 311 -3.62 -16.60 32.32
N HIS A 312 -3.99 -15.65 33.19
CA HIS A 312 -3.04 -14.68 33.72
C HIS A 312 -1.93 -15.38 34.52
N ALA A 313 -0.68 -14.91 34.38
CA ALA A 313 0.50 -15.51 35.03
C ALA A 313 0.36 -15.62 36.56
N LEU A 314 -0.46 -14.76 37.17
CA LEU A 314 -0.78 -14.81 38.60
C LEU A 314 -1.36 -16.17 39.03
N PHE A 315 -2.12 -16.83 38.16
CA PHE A 315 -2.77 -18.11 38.46
C PHE A 315 -1.98 -19.33 37.97
N LYS A 316 -0.77 -19.14 37.45
CA LYS A 316 0.08 -20.22 36.94
C LYS A 316 0.36 -21.24 38.05
N GLU A 317 0.22 -22.52 37.70
CA GLU A 317 0.48 -23.68 38.58
C GLU A 317 -0.38 -23.72 39.87
N LEU A 318 -1.45 -22.91 39.93
CA LEU A 318 -2.46 -23.01 40.99
C LEU A 318 -3.55 -24.00 40.62
N ASN A 319 -4.06 -24.71 41.62
CA ASN A 319 -5.21 -25.60 41.45
C ASN A 319 -6.50 -24.77 41.40
N LEU A 320 -6.86 -24.28 40.21
CA LEU A 320 -8.16 -23.70 39.94
C LEU A 320 -9.22 -24.80 39.85
N VAL A 321 -10.38 -24.57 40.47
CA VAL A 321 -11.50 -25.52 40.46
C VAL A 321 -12.53 -25.03 39.45
N GLU A 322 -12.99 -25.90 38.55
CA GLU A 322 -14.07 -25.56 37.61
C GLU A 322 -15.38 -25.37 38.37
N ASP A 323 -16.14 -24.30 38.05
CA ASP A 323 -17.43 -24.04 38.68
C ASP A 323 -18.49 -25.01 38.14
N PRO A 324 -19.03 -25.93 38.96
CA PRO A 324 -20.01 -26.90 38.50
C PRO A 324 -21.38 -26.29 38.21
N ASN A 325 -21.61 -25.02 38.57
CA ASN A 325 -22.90 -24.34 38.42
C ASN A 325 -22.91 -23.31 37.27
N SER A 326 -21.83 -23.20 36.51
CA SER A 326 -21.69 -22.25 35.41
C SER A 326 -21.98 -22.93 34.07
N ASP A 327 -22.85 -22.33 33.25
CA ASP A 327 -23.15 -22.80 31.89
C ASP A 327 -21.96 -22.57 30.92
N GLU A 328 -21.05 -21.66 31.27
CA GLU A 328 -19.77 -21.42 30.60
C GLU A 328 -18.61 -21.97 31.44
N LYS A 329 -17.46 -22.30 30.83
CA LYS A 329 -16.26 -22.74 31.57
C LYS A 329 -15.72 -21.62 32.44
N SER A 330 -16.15 -21.59 33.71
CA SER A 330 -15.71 -20.65 34.73
C SER A 330 -14.84 -21.37 35.76
N TYR A 331 -13.87 -20.65 36.34
CA TYR A 331 -12.99 -21.19 37.37
C TYR A 331 -13.15 -20.42 38.68
N VAL A 332 -13.08 -21.14 39.80
CA VAL A 332 -13.03 -20.58 41.15
C VAL A 332 -11.68 -20.84 41.80
N LEU A 333 -11.21 -19.85 42.57
CA LEU A 333 -10.02 -19.91 43.39
C LEU A 333 -10.44 -20.05 44.87
N PRO A 334 -10.22 -21.21 45.51
CA PRO A 334 -10.43 -21.36 46.93
C PRO A 334 -9.38 -20.54 47.69
N LEU A 335 -9.79 -19.53 48.45
CA LEU A 335 -8.84 -18.68 49.19
C LEU A 335 -8.56 -19.26 50.57
N CYS A 336 -9.60 -19.75 51.26
CA CYS A 336 -9.54 -20.36 52.59
C CYS A 336 -10.62 -21.44 52.79
N SER A 337 -10.58 -22.16 53.91
CA SER A 337 -11.45 -23.31 54.16
C SER A 337 -12.76 -22.96 54.87
N TYR A 338 -12.73 -22.04 55.83
CA TYR A 338 -13.83 -21.76 56.76
C TYR A 338 -14.05 -20.26 57.02
N LEU A 339 -13.06 -19.41 56.78
CA LEU A 339 -13.17 -17.97 56.98
C LEU A 339 -13.79 -17.27 55.76
N SER A 340 -14.11 -15.98 55.90
CA SER A 340 -14.44 -15.13 54.75
C SER A 340 -13.29 -14.17 54.45
N PHE A 341 -13.00 -13.97 53.16
CA PHE A 341 -11.96 -13.03 52.77
C PHE A 341 -12.48 -11.58 52.78
N LYS A 342 -11.58 -10.62 52.99
CA LYS A 342 -11.89 -9.19 52.84
C LYS A 342 -11.64 -8.77 51.39
N GLY A 343 -12.68 -8.37 50.68
CA GLY A 343 -12.58 -7.81 49.33
C GLY A 343 -12.66 -6.29 49.33
N LEU A 344 -12.75 -5.71 48.14
CA LEU A 344 -12.74 -4.27 47.91
C LEU A 344 -13.88 -3.83 46.99
N GLN A 345 -14.38 -2.62 47.21
CA GLN A 345 -15.09 -1.82 46.21
C GLN A 345 -14.12 -0.73 45.76
N LEU A 346 -13.67 -0.78 44.50
CA LEU A 346 -12.64 0.14 44.00
C LEU A 346 -13.20 1.54 43.71
N SER A 347 -12.38 2.57 43.90
CA SER A 347 -12.71 3.96 43.61
C SER A 347 -11.45 4.77 43.29
N GLY A 348 -11.63 6.05 42.93
CA GLY A 348 -10.49 6.93 42.62
C GLY A 348 -9.66 6.36 41.47
N ILE A 349 -8.34 6.36 41.62
CA ILE A 349 -7.41 5.90 40.58
C ILE A 349 -7.45 4.38 40.33
N PHE A 350 -8.08 3.62 41.23
CA PHE A 350 -8.27 2.18 41.07
C PHE A 350 -9.65 1.80 40.50
N ALA A 351 -10.53 2.76 40.24
CA ALA A 351 -11.91 2.50 39.84
C ALA A 351 -12.02 1.65 38.56
N ASP A 352 -11.11 1.86 37.62
CA ASP A 352 -11.07 1.21 36.30
C ASP A 352 -9.97 0.15 36.18
N ASP A 353 -9.38 -0.28 37.31
CA ASP A 353 -8.30 -1.26 37.31
C ASP A 353 -8.73 -2.63 36.78
N PRO A 354 -7.81 -3.37 36.11
CA PRO A 354 -8.01 -4.78 35.81
C PRO A 354 -8.33 -5.62 37.05
N VAL A 355 -9.54 -6.16 37.08
CA VAL A 355 -9.98 -7.11 38.11
C VAL A 355 -9.74 -8.54 37.62
N LEU A 356 -8.92 -9.29 38.37
CA LEU A 356 -8.58 -10.68 38.02
C LEU A 356 -9.46 -11.70 38.73
N ALA A 357 -10.01 -11.36 39.90
CA ALA A 357 -10.96 -12.20 40.62
C ALA A 357 -11.94 -11.38 41.47
N VAL A 358 -13.17 -11.87 41.58
CA VAL A 358 -14.26 -11.28 42.37
C VAL A 358 -14.85 -12.30 43.32
N ALA A 359 -15.59 -11.86 44.34
CA ALA A 359 -16.35 -12.76 45.18
C ALA A 359 -17.31 -13.61 44.33
N TYR A 360 -17.34 -14.91 44.61
CA TYR A 360 -18.25 -15.83 43.94
C TYR A 360 -19.69 -15.33 43.99
N GLN A 361 -20.32 -15.26 42.82
CA GLN A 361 -21.67 -14.73 42.60
C GLN A 361 -21.91 -13.27 43.02
N ASN A 362 -20.87 -12.51 43.40
CA ASN A 362 -20.97 -11.10 43.72
C ASN A 362 -19.80 -10.30 43.11
N LYS A 363 -19.99 -9.83 41.88
CA LYS A 363 -18.99 -9.09 41.10
C LYS A 363 -18.66 -7.70 41.68
N GLU A 364 -19.46 -7.18 42.60
CA GLU A 364 -19.21 -5.87 43.24
C GLU A 364 -18.09 -5.94 44.30
N ILE A 365 -17.75 -7.15 44.77
CA ILE A 365 -16.70 -7.36 45.75
C ILE A 365 -15.47 -7.90 45.02
N VAL A 366 -14.50 -7.03 44.79
CA VAL A 366 -13.23 -7.36 44.14
C VAL A 366 -12.36 -8.15 45.12
N ALA A 367 -11.93 -9.34 44.71
CA ALA A 367 -11.01 -10.17 45.49
C ALA A 367 -9.55 -9.89 45.13
N ILE A 368 -9.27 -9.74 43.83
CA ILE A 368 -7.92 -9.51 43.29
C ILE A 368 -8.02 -8.48 42.17
N HIS A 369 -7.25 -7.41 42.27
CA HIS A 369 -7.02 -6.48 41.17
C HIS A 369 -5.55 -6.14 41.07
N THR A 370 -5.20 -5.62 39.90
CA THR A 370 -3.83 -5.26 39.54
C THR A 370 -3.83 -3.89 38.90
N HIS A 371 -2.78 -3.13 39.14
CA HIS A 371 -2.65 -1.77 38.68
C HIS A 371 -1.23 -1.53 38.14
N ASN A 372 -1.12 -0.87 37.00
CA ASN A 372 0.13 -0.47 36.34
C ASN A 372 1.23 -1.56 36.27
N LEU A 373 0.89 -2.81 35.93
CA LEU A 373 1.85 -3.92 35.91
C LEU A 373 2.98 -3.79 34.87
N THR A 374 2.92 -2.78 33.99
CA THR A 374 3.98 -2.50 33.02
C THR A 374 5.09 -1.62 33.60
N HIS A 375 4.79 -0.81 34.63
CA HIS A 375 5.75 0.13 35.25
C HIS A 375 5.46 0.28 36.75
N ASN A 376 6.28 -0.35 37.59
CA ASN A 376 6.15 -0.32 39.05
C ASN A 376 4.74 -0.71 39.54
N GLY A 377 4.36 -1.94 39.22
CA GLY A 377 3.00 -2.42 39.42
C GLY A 377 2.56 -2.51 40.86
N TYR A 378 1.25 -2.63 41.03
CA TYR A 378 0.62 -2.83 42.31
C TYR A 378 -0.38 -3.99 42.22
N ILE A 379 -0.37 -4.90 43.18
CA ILE A 379 -1.30 -6.02 43.27
C ILE A 379 -1.95 -6.05 44.64
N TYR A 380 -3.27 -6.24 44.70
CA TYR A 380 -3.97 -6.59 45.94
C TYR A 380 -4.28 -8.08 45.99
N LEU A 381 -3.94 -8.72 47.11
CA LEU A 381 -4.40 -10.08 47.43
C LEU A 381 -5.07 -10.10 48.82
N PRO A 382 -6.17 -10.84 49.03
CA PRO A 382 -6.96 -10.74 50.25
C PRO A 382 -6.40 -11.57 51.41
N TYR A 383 -5.10 -11.85 51.45
CA TYR A 383 -4.43 -12.70 52.44
C TYR A 383 -4.01 -11.92 53.69
N THR A 384 -5.01 -11.45 54.44
CA THR A 384 -4.79 -10.88 55.78
C THR A 384 -4.22 -11.92 56.75
N GLN A 385 -3.71 -11.48 57.90
CA GLN A 385 -3.23 -12.39 58.98
C GLN A 385 -4.24 -13.49 59.31
N ASP A 386 -5.52 -13.14 59.45
CA ASP A 386 -6.56 -14.11 59.78
C ASP A 386 -6.81 -15.08 58.62
N LEU A 387 -6.84 -14.60 57.37
CA LEU A 387 -7.07 -15.47 56.22
C LEU A 387 -5.91 -16.44 55.97
N LEU A 388 -4.67 -15.97 56.14
CA LEU A 388 -3.46 -16.79 56.03
C LEU A 388 -3.43 -17.93 57.07
N ALA A 389 -4.20 -17.82 58.15
CA ALA A 389 -4.35 -18.90 59.12
C ALA A 389 -5.07 -20.14 58.58
N ASP A 390 -5.89 -19.94 57.55
CA ASP A 390 -6.83 -20.91 57.01
C ASP A 390 -6.71 -21.02 55.47
N ALA A 391 -5.62 -20.48 54.92
CA ALA A 391 -5.41 -20.35 53.49
C ALA A 391 -5.19 -21.71 52.80
N VAL A 392 -5.88 -21.93 51.68
CA VAL A 392 -5.74 -23.15 50.87
C VAL A 392 -4.79 -22.94 49.68
N THR A 393 -4.67 -21.69 49.20
CA THR A 393 -3.89 -21.37 47.99
C THR A 393 -2.88 -20.21 48.18
N PRO A 394 -2.10 -20.17 49.28
CA PRO A 394 -1.20 -19.03 49.55
C PRO A 394 -0.05 -18.90 48.53
N GLY A 395 0.21 -19.93 47.70
CA GLY A 395 1.26 -19.91 46.66
C GLY A 395 1.11 -18.78 45.63
N ILE A 396 -0.11 -18.25 45.44
CA ILE A 396 -0.38 -17.09 44.58
C ILE A 396 0.40 -15.83 45.00
N ILE A 397 0.78 -15.73 46.28
CA ILE A 397 1.62 -14.64 46.80
C ILE A 397 3.00 -14.64 46.12
N ASN A 398 3.58 -15.80 45.85
CA ASN A 398 4.87 -15.88 45.16
C ASN A 398 4.75 -15.46 43.69
N ASN A 399 3.68 -15.89 43.01
CA ASN A 399 3.42 -15.46 41.63
C ASN A 399 3.25 -13.93 41.56
N ALA A 400 2.55 -13.32 42.53
CA ALA A 400 2.39 -11.87 42.60
C ALA A 400 3.73 -11.16 42.80
N ILE A 401 4.59 -11.65 43.70
CA ILE A 401 5.94 -11.10 43.92
C ILE A 401 6.76 -11.14 42.62
N SER A 402 6.80 -12.28 41.92
CA SER A 402 7.56 -12.39 40.67
C SER A 402 7.07 -11.44 39.58
N ILE A 403 5.75 -11.27 39.44
CA ILE A 403 5.16 -10.31 38.50
C ILE A 403 5.57 -8.88 38.86
N LEU A 404 5.46 -8.52 40.14
CA LEU A 404 5.82 -7.18 40.63
C LEU A 404 7.31 -6.88 40.48
N CYS A 405 8.18 -7.83 40.80
CA CYS A 405 9.62 -7.70 40.56
C CYS A 405 9.93 -7.48 39.07
N SER A 406 9.23 -8.19 38.18
CA SER A 406 9.40 -8.02 36.74
C SER A 406 8.88 -6.67 36.22
N SER A 407 7.94 -6.05 36.94
CA SER A 407 7.41 -4.72 36.61
C SER A 407 8.30 -3.57 37.09
N LYS A 408 9.36 -3.83 37.85
CA LYS A 408 10.19 -2.78 38.43
C LYS A 408 10.88 -1.96 37.33
N GLY A 409 10.53 -0.69 37.25
CA GLY A 409 11.14 0.29 36.37
C GLY A 409 11.88 1.37 37.16
N LEU A 410 12.94 1.93 36.59
CA LEU A 410 13.50 3.18 37.12
C LEU A 410 12.47 4.31 36.86
N PRO A 411 12.34 5.28 37.77
CA PRO A 411 11.51 6.45 37.52
C PRO A 411 12.13 7.28 36.38
N GLU A 412 11.60 7.11 35.17
CA GLU A 412 12.00 7.87 33.98
C GLU A 412 11.09 9.11 33.82
N PRO A 413 11.63 10.25 33.35
CA PRO A 413 10.78 11.38 33.01
C PRO A 413 9.89 11.03 31.81
N ALA A 414 8.62 11.40 31.86
CA ALA A 414 7.73 11.29 30.71
C ALA A 414 8.31 12.06 29.50
N PRO A 415 8.03 11.64 28.25
CA PRO A 415 8.43 12.38 27.07
C PRO A 415 7.97 13.83 27.10
N THR A 416 8.82 14.75 26.64
CA THR A 416 8.48 16.17 26.56
C THR A 416 7.40 16.39 25.48
N PRO A 417 6.26 17.04 25.80
CA PRO A 417 5.22 17.29 24.82
C PRO A 417 5.70 18.10 23.62
N GLU A 418 5.32 17.66 22.42
CA GLU A 418 5.62 18.34 21.16
C GLU A 418 4.39 19.05 20.59
N PHE A 419 4.57 20.00 19.66
CA PHE A 419 3.51 20.87 19.16
C PHE A 419 3.44 20.89 17.63
N LEU A 420 2.26 20.60 17.08
CA LEU A 420 1.91 20.80 15.68
C LEU A 420 0.99 22.01 15.54
N LEU A 421 1.28 22.87 14.56
CA LEU A 421 0.52 24.09 14.28
C LEU A 421 -0.14 24.02 12.92
N GLU A 422 -1.45 24.22 12.88
CA GLU A 422 -2.22 24.42 11.65
C GLU A 422 -2.76 25.86 11.61
N TYR A 423 -2.21 26.67 10.71
CA TYR A 423 -2.64 28.06 10.55
C TYR A 423 -4.00 28.13 9.84
N ALA A 424 -4.90 28.93 10.41
CA ALA A 424 -6.21 29.27 9.86
C ALA A 424 -6.36 30.80 9.78
N TYR A 425 -7.49 31.28 9.24
CA TYR A 425 -7.71 32.73 9.13
C TYR A 425 -7.91 33.36 10.51
N LYS A 426 -6.93 34.16 10.96
CA LYS A 426 -6.91 34.82 12.28
C LYS A 426 -7.01 33.85 13.46
N SER A 427 -6.59 32.60 13.26
CA SER A 427 -6.58 31.57 14.28
C SER A 427 -5.50 30.55 13.94
N THR A 428 -4.96 29.87 14.94
CA THR A 428 -4.04 28.75 14.76
C THR A 428 -4.55 27.59 15.59
N ILE A 429 -4.71 26.41 14.98
CA ILE A 429 -5.04 25.18 15.70
C ILE A 429 -3.73 24.59 16.22
N VAL A 430 -3.67 24.40 17.53
CA VAL A 430 -2.55 23.78 18.24
C VAL A 430 -2.94 22.34 18.57
N THR A 431 -2.13 21.41 18.10
CA THR A 431 -2.19 20.01 18.50
C THR A 431 -0.95 19.72 19.32
N ILE A 432 -1.14 19.18 20.52
CA ILE A 432 -0.03 18.73 21.37
C ILE A 432 0.09 17.23 21.16
N ILE A 433 1.27 16.79 20.76
CA ILE A 433 1.52 15.40 20.38
C ILE A 433 2.49 14.73 21.36
N ASP A 434 2.28 13.41 21.42
CA ASP A 434 3.09 12.38 22.02
C ASP A 434 3.50 12.62 23.48
N ALA A 435 2.72 12.00 24.35
CA ALA A 435 3.21 11.62 25.65
C ALA A 435 2.93 10.12 25.79
N ALA A 436 3.91 9.38 26.34
CA ALA A 436 3.91 7.92 26.42
C ALA A 436 2.56 7.33 26.83
N GLN A 437 2.27 6.08 26.42
CA GLN A 437 1.04 5.41 26.86
C GLN A 437 0.95 5.41 28.39
N GLY A 438 -0.16 5.92 28.94
CA GLY A 438 -0.37 6.02 30.39
C GLY A 438 -0.02 7.36 31.03
N VAL A 439 0.26 8.41 30.24
CA VAL A 439 0.48 9.77 30.76
C VAL A 439 -0.55 10.77 30.21
N ASP A 440 -0.88 11.75 31.05
CA ASP A 440 -1.74 12.89 30.74
C ASP A 440 -0.89 14.13 30.45
N ILE A 441 -1.34 14.96 29.51
CA ILE A 441 -0.70 16.23 29.17
C ILE A 441 -1.47 17.38 29.81
N PHE A 442 -0.74 18.28 30.46
CA PHE A 442 -1.26 19.50 31.07
C PHE A 442 -0.58 20.73 30.48
N TYR A 443 -1.35 21.77 30.14
CA TYR A 443 -0.83 22.93 29.44
C TYR A 443 -1.34 24.27 29.98
N THR A 444 -0.63 25.33 29.64
CA THR A 444 -0.94 26.74 29.91
C THR A 444 -0.80 27.56 28.63
N LEU A 445 -1.59 28.63 28.52
CA LEU A 445 -1.58 29.56 27.37
C LEU A 445 -1.02 30.94 27.72
N ASP A 446 -0.82 31.21 29.01
CA ASP A 446 -0.32 32.49 29.54
C ASP A 446 1.21 32.50 29.77
N GLY A 447 1.89 31.41 29.39
CA GLY A 447 3.33 31.23 29.56
C GLY A 447 3.77 30.84 30.99
N SER A 448 2.85 30.62 31.93
CA SER A 448 3.17 30.08 33.26
C SER A 448 3.62 28.61 33.20
N GLU A 449 4.41 28.13 34.17
CA GLU A 449 4.81 26.72 34.20
C GLU A 449 3.60 25.81 34.47
N PRO A 450 3.32 24.82 33.60
CA PRO A 450 2.20 23.91 33.80
C PRO A 450 2.50 22.91 34.94
N THR A 451 1.45 22.51 35.64
CA THR A 451 1.46 21.47 36.68
C THR A 451 0.27 20.54 36.47
N GLU A 452 0.11 19.48 37.27
CA GLU A 452 -1.07 18.59 37.23
C GLU A 452 -2.40 19.31 37.55
N SER A 453 -2.35 20.53 38.09
CA SER A 453 -3.52 21.40 38.30
C SER A 453 -3.85 22.30 37.10
N SER A 454 -3.00 22.31 36.06
CA SER A 454 -3.21 23.08 34.83
C SER A 454 -4.27 22.43 33.93
N THR A 455 -4.53 23.03 32.75
CA THR A 455 -5.59 22.53 31.87
C THR A 455 -5.15 21.22 31.22
N ARG A 456 -5.91 20.14 31.40
CA ARG A 456 -5.65 18.86 30.74
C ARG A 456 -5.94 18.95 29.25
N TYR A 457 -5.00 18.48 28.43
CA TYR A 457 -5.15 18.39 26.99
C TYR A 457 -6.09 17.22 26.65
N THR A 458 -7.19 17.51 25.96
CA THR A 458 -8.20 16.51 25.53
C THR A 458 -8.36 16.43 24.02
N GLY A 459 -7.67 17.28 23.27
CA GLY A 459 -7.70 17.35 21.82
C GLY A 459 -7.24 18.71 21.29
N PRO A 460 -7.11 18.87 19.96
CA PRO A 460 -6.67 20.12 19.34
C PRO A 460 -7.53 21.32 19.77
N PHE A 461 -6.89 22.46 19.99
CA PHE A 461 -7.58 23.70 20.38
C PHE A 461 -7.11 24.88 19.52
N ALA A 462 -7.98 25.87 19.36
CA ALA A 462 -7.70 27.06 18.56
C ALA A 462 -7.24 28.23 19.44
N VAL A 463 -6.25 28.99 18.97
CA VAL A 463 -5.83 30.26 19.56
C VAL A 463 -6.01 31.38 18.55
N SER A 464 -6.50 32.54 18.99
CA SER A 464 -6.81 33.70 18.12
C SER A 464 -5.88 34.90 18.33
N GLU A 465 -4.93 34.80 19.24
CA GLU A 465 -3.91 35.80 19.54
C GLU A 465 -2.55 35.11 19.71
N ASN A 466 -1.45 35.86 19.56
CA ASN A 466 -0.12 35.30 19.76
C ASN A 466 0.06 34.89 21.22
N VAL A 467 0.39 33.62 21.45
CA VAL A 467 0.54 33.06 22.80
C VAL A 467 1.75 32.15 22.89
N THR A 468 2.30 32.00 24.09
CA THR A 468 3.29 30.96 24.39
C THR A 468 2.56 29.82 25.08
N VAL A 469 2.44 28.69 24.39
CA VAL A 469 1.90 27.46 24.95
C VAL A 469 3.02 26.70 25.65
N LYS A 470 2.81 26.34 26.92
CA LYS A 470 3.69 25.44 27.66
C LYS A 470 2.94 24.18 28.04
N ALA A 471 3.58 23.02 27.98
CA ALA A 471 2.96 21.75 28.34
C ALA A 471 3.94 20.82 29.05
N VAL A 472 3.43 20.02 29.98
CA VAL A 472 4.13 18.90 30.64
C VAL A 472 3.28 17.64 30.55
N ALA A 473 3.96 16.50 30.52
CA ALA A 473 3.34 15.20 30.64
C ALA A 473 3.56 14.64 32.06
N CYS A 474 2.48 14.10 32.63
CA CYS A 474 2.47 13.47 33.96
C CYS A 474 1.72 12.14 33.88
N GLY A 475 2.26 11.08 34.46
CA GLY A 475 1.58 9.79 34.51
C GLY A 475 2.16 8.90 35.60
N GLU A 476 1.41 7.88 36.01
CA GLU A 476 1.86 6.95 37.05
C GLU A 476 3.09 6.16 36.56
N GLY A 477 4.11 6.06 37.41
CA GLY A 477 5.38 5.44 37.05
C GLY A 477 6.37 6.39 36.37
N PHE A 478 5.94 7.60 36.00
CA PHE A 478 6.81 8.60 35.38
C PHE A 478 7.10 9.76 36.33
N VAL A 479 8.33 10.29 36.22
CA VAL A 479 8.61 11.64 36.69
C VAL A 479 7.98 12.62 35.70
N MET A 480 7.47 13.76 36.17
CA MET A 480 6.96 14.82 35.30
C MET A 480 7.97 15.17 34.21
N SER A 481 7.51 15.32 32.97
CA SER A 481 8.38 15.65 31.84
C SER A 481 9.06 17.02 32.02
N ASN A 482 10.09 17.28 31.23
CA ASN A 482 10.50 18.66 30.99
C ASN A 482 9.36 19.45 30.33
N THR A 483 9.31 20.77 30.56
CA THR A 483 8.32 21.65 29.96
C THR A 483 8.58 21.83 28.46
N GLY A 484 7.64 21.37 27.63
CA GLY A 484 7.58 21.72 26.21
C GLY A 484 7.11 23.18 26.06
N VAL A 485 7.75 23.94 25.17
CA VAL A 485 7.45 25.36 24.96
C VAL A 485 7.26 25.64 23.46
N LYS A 486 6.15 26.31 23.12
CA LYS A 486 5.88 26.74 21.75
C LYS A 486 5.27 28.13 21.69
N ASP A 487 5.96 29.04 21.00
CA ASP A 487 5.36 30.30 20.58
C ASP A 487 4.45 30.05 19.37
N VAL A 488 3.19 30.45 19.51
CA VAL A 488 2.16 30.31 18.49
C VAL A 488 1.81 31.68 17.96
N ASP A 489 2.21 31.93 16.72
CA ASP A 489 1.83 33.13 15.99
C ASP A 489 0.48 32.97 15.31
N ILE A 490 -0.28 34.07 15.22
CA ILE A 490 -1.47 34.15 14.38
C ILE A 490 -1.07 34.70 13.02
N ARG A 491 -1.36 33.92 11.99
CA ARG A 491 -1.11 34.30 10.60
C ARG A 491 -2.41 34.50 9.86
N GLN A 492 -2.35 35.28 8.78
CA GLN A 492 -3.46 35.43 7.87
C GLN A 492 -3.31 34.39 6.76
N VAL A 493 -4.24 33.45 6.71
CA VAL A 493 -4.31 32.41 5.67
C VAL A 493 -5.45 32.76 4.73
N CYS A 494 -5.24 32.56 3.43
CA CYS A 494 -6.32 32.75 2.48
C CYS A 494 -7.43 31.69 2.68
N HIS A 495 -8.71 32.09 2.60
CA HIS A 495 -9.85 31.18 2.64
C HIS A 495 -9.81 30.16 1.48
N LEU A 496 -10.54 29.05 1.60
CA LEU A 496 -10.79 28.18 0.45
C LEU A 496 -11.62 28.95 -0.60
N PRO A 497 -11.27 28.90 -1.90
CA PRO A 497 -12.14 29.42 -2.94
C PRO A 497 -13.52 28.75 -2.91
N VAL A 498 -14.58 29.52 -3.11
CA VAL A 498 -15.96 29.01 -3.10
C VAL A 498 -16.44 28.84 -4.54
N PHE A 499 -16.87 27.63 -4.88
CA PHE A 499 -17.46 27.31 -6.17
C PHE A 499 -18.98 27.52 -6.14
N ASN A 500 -19.52 28.01 -7.24
CA ASN A 500 -20.95 28.02 -7.52
C ASN A 500 -21.16 27.61 -8.98
N THR A 501 -21.90 26.51 -9.17
CA THR A 501 -22.09 25.86 -10.47
C THR A 501 -23.53 26.03 -10.93
N GLU A 502 -23.71 26.65 -12.10
CA GLU A 502 -25.00 26.77 -12.79
C GLU A 502 -25.05 25.76 -13.94
N HIS A 503 -26.12 24.96 -14.02
CA HIS A 503 -26.30 23.96 -15.07
C HIS A 503 -27.20 24.49 -16.19
N GLU A 504 -26.76 24.33 -17.43
CA GLU A 504 -27.50 24.62 -18.66
C GLU A 504 -27.52 23.39 -19.58
N ASN A 505 -28.44 23.35 -20.55
CA ASN A 505 -28.46 22.26 -21.51
C ASN A 505 -27.21 22.30 -22.41
N GLY A 506 -26.33 21.30 -22.25
CA GLY A 506 -25.08 21.12 -22.99
C GLY A 506 -23.85 21.79 -22.35
N ARG A 507 -23.99 22.48 -21.20
CA ARG A 507 -22.90 23.19 -20.52
C ARG A 507 -23.22 23.51 -19.05
N SER A 508 -22.20 23.60 -18.20
CA SER A 508 -22.26 24.17 -16.86
C SER A 508 -21.32 25.37 -16.74
N ILE A 509 -21.72 26.38 -15.99
CA ILE A 509 -20.97 27.61 -15.75
C ILE A 509 -20.58 27.64 -14.28
N VAL A 510 -19.27 27.62 -14.02
CA VAL A 510 -18.69 27.62 -12.69
C VAL A 510 -18.13 28.99 -12.38
N THR A 511 -18.65 29.59 -11.31
CA THR A 511 -18.12 30.82 -10.75
C THR A 511 -17.31 30.49 -9.50
N ILE A 512 -16.08 31.01 -9.44
CA ILE A 512 -15.20 30.87 -8.28
C ILE A 512 -15.11 32.23 -7.60
N SER A 513 -15.34 32.26 -6.30
CA SER A 513 -15.35 33.49 -5.52
C SER A 513 -14.40 33.42 -4.33
N THR A 514 -14.00 34.60 -3.86
CA THR A 514 -13.17 34.77 -2.67
C THR A 514 -13.82 35.78 -1.75
N GLU A 515 -13.76 35.52 -0.45
CA GLU A 515 -14.16 36.47 0.57
C GLU A 515 -13.03 37.45 0.94
N ILE A 516 -11.83 37.32 0.34
CA ILE A 516 -10.69 38.21 0.59
C ILE A 516 -10.61 39.23 -0.55
N PRO A 517 -10.98 40.51 -0.31
CA PRO A 517 -10.94 41.53 -1.35
C PRO A 517 -9.51 41.69 -1.90
N GLY A 518 -9.35 41.49 -3.21
CA GLY A 518 -8.07 41.61 -3.90
C GLY A 518 -7.22 40.33 -3.93
N ALA A 519 -7.68 39.21 -3.35
CA ALA A 519 -7.02 37.90 -3.53
C ALA A 519 -7.09 37.42 -4.99
N ARG A 520 -6.01 36.80 -5.43
CA ARG A 520 -5.92 36.16 -6.77
C ARG A 520 -6.26 34.69 -6.62
N ILE A 521 -7.28 34.24 -7.35
CA ILE A 521 -7.69 32.84 -7.42
C ILE A 521 -7.00 32.19 -8.63
N TYR A 522 -6.42 31.02 -8.45
CA TYR A 522 -5.86 30.18 -9.50
C TYR A 522 -6.63 28.86 -9.54
N TYR A 523 -6.81 28.28 -10.72
CA TYR A 523 -7.49 27.01 -10.89
C TYR A 523 -6.80 26.11 -11.93
N ASN A 524 -7.03 24.81 -11.83
CA ASN A 524 -6.61 23.80 -12.79
C ASN A 524 -7.51 22.55 -12.69
N TYR A 525 -7.21 21.54 -13.50
CA TYR A 525 -7.98 20.29 -13.56
C TYR A 525 -7.17 19.07 -13.07
N LYS A 526 -5.98 19.29 -12.49
CA LYS A 526 -5.02 18.23 -12.10
C LYS A 526 -4.76 18.13 -10.60
N GLY A 527 -5.29 19.06 -9.81
CA GLY A 527 -5.08 19.09 -8.36
C GLY A 527 -3.76 19.76 -7.94
N ASP A 528 -3.20 20.64 -8.77
CA ASP A 528 -1.96 21.35 -8.46
C ASP A 528 -2.20 22.62 -7.63
N SER A 529 -1.38 22.87 -6.60
CA SER A 529 -1.42 24.13 -5.81
C SER A 529 -0.35 25.15 -6.24
N VAL A 530 0.30 24.89 -7.38
CA VAL A 530 1.42 25.69 -7.88
C VAL A 530 0.92 26.70 -8.92
N VAL A 531 1.25 27.99 -8.71
CA VAL A 531 0.82 29.10 -9.58
C VAL A 531 1.26 28.91 -11.03
N SER A 532 2.49 28.43 -11.28
CA SER A 532 3.00 28.24 -12.65
C SER A 532 2.34 27.08 -13.42
N LEU A 533 1.62 26.20 -12.72
CA LEU A 533 0.88 25.07 -13.31
C LEU A 533 -0.62 25.35 -13.41
N SER A 534 -1.06 26.56 -13.01
CA SER A 534 -2.48 26.91 -12.85
C SER A 534 -2.84 28.18 -13.59
N SER A 535 -4.11 28.29 -13.98
CA SER A 535 -4.66 29.44 -14.68
C SER A 535 -5.20 30.47 -13.68
N LEU A 536 -4.88 31.75 -13.88
CA LEU A 536 -5.49 32.84 -13.11
C LEU A 536 -6.98 32.93 -13.44
N TYR A 537 -7.84 32.90 -12.42
CA TYR A 537 -9.28 33.05 -12.59
C TYR A 537 -9.64 34.52 -12.84
N THR A 538 -10.12 34.82 -14.05
CA THR A 538 -10.50 36.18 -14.48
C THR A 538 -11.99 36.32 -14.81
N GLY A 539 -12.75 35.23 -14.79
CA GLY A 539 -14.18 35.18 -15.11
C GLY A 539 -14.73 33.75 -15.04
N PRO A 540 -16.06 33.55 -15.16
CA PRO A 540 -16.70 32.25 -15.02
C PRO A 540 -16.05 31.17 -15.91
N VAL A 541 -15.77 30.01 -15.33
CA VAL A 541 -15.25 28.83 -16.02
C VAL A 541 -16.42 28.08 -16.64
N VAL A 542 -16.20 27.52 -17.81
CA VAL A 542 -17.23 26.95 -18.65
C VAL A 542 -16.90 25.49 -18.87
N CYS A 543 -17.79 24.60 -18.46
CA CYS A 543 -17.63 23.17 -18.63
C CYS A 543 -18.69 22.69 -19.63
N THR A 544 -18.29 22.15 -20.77
CA THR A 544 -19.19 21.50 -21.73
C THR A 544 -19.23 19.98 -21.57
N SER A 545 -18.46 19.46 -20.61
CA SER A 545 -18.36 18.05 -20.22
C SER A 545 -18.12 17.91 -18.72
N ASN A 546 -18.40 16.73 -18.17
CA ASN A 546 -18.18 16.43 -16.75
C ASN A 546 -16.68 16.54 -16.41
N ARG A 547 -16.32 17.24 -15.32
CA ARG A 547 -14.92 17.36 -14.88
C ARG A 547 -14.80 17.86 -13.45
N THR A 548 -13.63 17.65 -12.83
CA THR A 548 -13.29 18.25 -11.53
C THR A 548 -12.45 19.51 -11.71
N ILE A 549 -12.83 20.60 -11.05
CA ILE A 549 -12.06 21.84 -11.00
C ILE A 549 -11.40 21.95 -9.63
N TYR A 550 -10.11 22.22 -9.61
CA TYR A 550 -9.35 22.53 -8.40
C TYR A 550 -9.00 24.01 -8.39
N ALA A 551 -9.12 24.67 -7.24
CA ALA A 551 -8.77 26.08 -7.09
C ALA A 551 -8.11 26.38 -5.75
N PHE A 552 -7.18 27.34 -5.76
CA PHE A 552 -6.56 27.91 -4.57
C PHE A 552 -6.38 29.41 -4.76
N GLN A 553 -6.08 30.13 -3.69
CA GLN A 553 -5.92 31.58 -3.76
C GLN A 553 -4.71 32.09 -3.00
N THR A 554 -4.18 33.20 -3.50
CA THR A 554 -3.00 33.89 -2.97
C THR A 554 -3.32 35.36 -2.72
N TYR A 555 -2.69 35.93 -1.70
CA TYR A 555 -2.72 37.36 -1.41
C TYR A 555 -1.40 37.76 -0.76
N ASP A 556 -0.91 38.96 -1.04
CA ASP A 556 0.39 39.41 -0.56
C ASP A 556 0.38 39.51 0.99
N GLY A 557 1.41 38.96 1.62
CA GLY A 557 1.50 38.84 3.08
C GLY A 557 0.63 37.77 3.73
N TYR A 558 -0.13 36.97 2.97
CA TYR A 558 -0.96 35.86 3.48
C TYR A 558 -0.36 34.51 3.09
N ILE A 559 -0.64 33.48 3.89
CA ILE A 559 -0.37 32.09 3.49
C ILE A 559 -1.39 31.68 2.43
N THR A 560 -0.92 31.03 1.37
CA THR A 560 -1.76 30.50 0.28
C THR A 560 -2.79 29.51 0.82
N SER A 561 -4.01 29.52 0.29
CA SER A 561 -5.06 28.59 0.73
C SER A 561 -4.70 27.14 0.39
N LYS A 562 -5.34 26.19 1.09
CA LYS A 562 -5.42 24.81 0.59
C LYS A 562 -6.21 24.76 -0.74
N LEU A 563 -6.15 23.62 -1.43
CA LEU A 563 -6.93 23.38 -2.65
C LEU A 563 -8.39 23.09 -2.29
N ALA A 564 -9.30 23.82 -2.91
CA ALA A 564 -10.72 23.49 -3.00
C ALA A 564 -10.96 22.73 -4.30
N SER A 565 -11.97 21.84 -4.33
CA SER A 565 -12.35 21.07 -5.51
C SER A 565 -13.86 21.07 -5.72
N GLU A 566 -14.30 21.07 -6.98
CA GLU A 566 -15.71 20.95 -7.38
C GLU A 566 -15.85 19.95 -8.52
N ASN A 567 -16.76 18.96 -8.36
CA ASN A 567 -17.13 18.02 -9.41
C ASN A 567 -18.28 18.61 -10.23
N VAL A 568 -17.99 19.06 -11.44
CA VAL A 568 -18.93 19.72 -12.33
C VAL A 568 -19.53 18.68 -13.28
N SER A 569 -20.83 18.44 -13.17
CA SER A 569 -21.59 17.66 -14.17
C SER A 569 -22.19 18.57 -15.24
N VAL A 570 -22.40 18.05 -16.45
CA VAL A 570 -23.02 18.75 -17.58
C VAL A 570 -24.19 17.93 -18.10
N ASP A 571 -25.36 18.56 -18.17
CA ASP A 571 -26.55 17.92 -18.69
C ASP A 571 -26.54 17.92 -20.22
N ASN A 572 -26.79 16.76 -20.84
CA ASN A 572 -26.95 16.62 -22.30
C ASN A 572 -25.73 17.13 -23.10
N PRO A 573 -24.50 16.64 -22.83
CA PRO A 573 -23.28 17.15 -23.45
C PRO A 573 -23.34 17.03 -24.98
N HIS A 574 -23.01 18.12 -25.67
CA HIS A 574 -23.00 18.14 -27.13
C HIS A 574 -21.74 17.44 -27.66
N ILE A 575 -21.84 16.14 -27.95
CA ILE A 575 -20.82 15.42 -28.72
C ILE A 575 -20.99 15.80 -30.20
N ARG A 576 -20.10 16.65 -30.74
CA ARG A 576 -20.02 16.90 -32.19
C ARG A 576 -19.08 15.86 -32.81
N ILE A 577 -19.67 14.86 -33.48
CA ILE A 577 -18.93 13.86 -34.27
C ILE A 577 -18.93 14.35 -35.73
N ASP A 578 -17.83 14.92 -36.20
CA ASP A 578 -17.63 15.15 -37.64
C ASP A 578 -17.00 13.87 -38.23
N ILE A 579 -17.59 13.29 -39.28
CA ILE A 579 -17.10 12.06 -39.92
C ILE A 579 -16.57 12.42 -41.31
N LEU A 580 -15.31 12.08 -41.62
CA LEU A 580 -14.72 12.37 -42.95
C LEU A 580 -15.29 11.48 -44.06
N SER A 581 -15.86 10.32 -43.72
CA SER A 581 -16.48 9.40 -44.68
C SER A 581 -17.74 9.95 -45.40
N GLN A 582 -18.10 11.22 -45.21
CA GLN A 582 -19.23 11.90 -45.85
C GLN A 582 -18.82 13.07 -46.75
N MET A 583 -17.57 13.14 -47.21
CA MET A 583 -17.23 14.02 -48.33
C MET A 583 -17.94 13.50 -49.58
N ASP A 584 -19.08 14.11 -49.93
CA ASP A 584 -19.80 13.87 -51.19
C ASP A 584 -19.01 14.53 -52.34
N ALA A 585 -17.79 14.06 -52.56
CA ALA A 585 -16.98 14.42 -53.70
C ALA A 585 -17.63 13.77 -54.91
N ASN A 586 -18.36 14.57 -55.68
CA ASN A 586 -19.01 14.09 -56.89
C ASN A 586 -17.93 13.52 -57.83
N LYS A 587 -18.21 12.39 -58.49
CA LYS A 587 -17.28 11.72 -59.42
C LYS A 587 -16.83 12.60 -60.61
N ASN A 588 -17.38 13.79 -60.76
CA ASN A 588 -16.97 14.78 -61.75
C ASN A 588 -15.97 15.83 -61.19
N GLU A 589 -15.65 15.79 -59.90
CA GLU A 589 -14.69 16.68 -59.22
C GLU A 589 -13.33 15.99 -58.98
N TYR A 590 -13.08 14.83 -59.61
CA TYR A 590 -11.77 14.21 -59.63
C TYR A 590 -10.80 15.05 -60.48
N PHE A 591 -9.95 15.83 -59.82
CA PHE A 591 -8.90 16.60 -60.48
C PHE A 591 -7.61 15.79 -60.53
N GLU A 592 -7.01 15.68 -61.72
CA GLU A 592 -5.54 15.65 -61.80
C GLU A 592 -5.08 17.07 -61.42
N CYS A 593 -4.93 17.37 -60.13
CA CYS A 593 -4.53 18.70 -59.68
C CYS A 593 -3.13 19.02 -60.21
N THR A 594 -3.06 19.75 -61.33
CA THR A 594 -1.82 20.36 -61.83
C THR A 594 -1.51 21.69 -61.11
N ASN A 595 -2.43 22.20 -60.27
CA ASN A 595 -2.29 23.39 -59.42
C ASN A 595 -2.85 23.13 -58.00
N ALA A 596 -2.58 24.04 -57.05
CA ALA A 596 -3.09 23.95 -55.69
C ALA A 596 -4.60 24.25 -55.66
N ASP A 597 -5.42 23.23 -55.41
CA ASP A 597 -6.88 23.34 -55.39
C ASP A 597 -7.41 23.03 -53.98
N ASP A 598 -8.28 23.90 -53.48
CA ASP A 598 -9.03 23.74 -52.22
C ASP A 598 -10.36 23.03 -52.48
N PHE A 599 -10.62 21.97 -51.73
CA PHE A 599 -11.92 21.31 -51.67
C PHE A 599 -12.59 21.60 -50.32
N ASP A 600 -13.74 22.25 -50.32
CA ASP A 600 -14.57 22.43 -49.12
C ASP A 600 -15.58 21.28 -49.01
N ALA A 601 -15.45 20.48 -47.96
CA ALA A 601 -16.31 19.34 -47.70
C ALA A 601 -17.70 19.71 -47.17
N LYS A 602 -17.98 21.01 -46.95
CA LYS A 602 -19.26 21.56 -46.48
C LYS A 602 -19.75 21.03 -45.13
N ASN A 603 -18.87 20.40 -44.35
CA ASN A 603 -19.12 19.86 -43.02
C ASN A 603 -18.24 20.53 -41.94
N GLY A 604 -17.64 21.68 -42.24
CA GLY A 604 -16.71 22.37 -41.35
C GLY A 604 -15.23 22.03 -41.56
N TRP A 605 -14.91 21.30 -42.64
CA TRP A 605 -13.55 20.92 -43.03
C TRP A 605 -13.28 21.20 -44.51
N SER A 606 -12.03 21.53 -44.84
CA SER A 606 -11.52 21.65 -46.19
C SER A 606 -10.26 20.81 -46.38
N VAL A 607 -10.05 20.31 -47.59
CA VAL A 607 -8.85 19.60 -48.01
C VAL A 607 -8.11 20.50 -48.99
N HIS A 608 -6.86 20.80 -48.70
CA HIS A 608 -6.01 21.57 -49.59
C HIS A 608 -4.95 20.64 -50.18
N SER A 609 -4.99 20.44 -51.50
CA SER A 609 -3.90 19.76 -52.19
C SER A 609 -2.85 20.78 -52.63
N CYS A 610 -1.59 20.53 -52.29
CA CYS A 610 -0.48 21.32 -52.80
C CYS A 610 0.29 20.61 -53.92
N GLY A 611 -0.42 20.11 -54.93
CA GLY A 611 0.17 19.33 -56.04
C GLY A 611 0.45 17.86 -55.69
N GLN A 612 -0.20 17.34 -54.64
CA GLN A 612 -0.29 15.91 -54.34
C GLN A 612 -1.59 15.35 -54.91
N ARG A 613 -1.55 14.12 -55.45
CA ARG A 613 -2.76 13.50 -56.02
C ARG A 613 -3.73 13.11 -54.91
N ILE A 614 -4.95 13.62 -54.92
CA ILE A 614 -6.05 13.09 -54.09
C ILE A 614 -6.69 11.93 -54.87
N THR A 615 -6.72 10.72 -54.32
CA THR A 615 -7.25 9.54 -55.02
C THR A 615 -8.25 8.77 -54.15
N TRP A 616 -9.30 8.21 -54.78
CA TRP A 616 -10.27 7.22 -54.26
C TRP A 616 -11.48 7.69 -53.41
N LEU A 617 -12.69 7.57 -53.98
CA LEU A 617 -14.03 7.56 -53.35
C LEU A 617 -15.06 6.95 -54.36
N ASP A 618 -15.27 5.63 -54.41
CA ASP A 618 -16.43 5.00 -55.11
C ASP A 618 -17.33 4.40 -54.00
N ALA A 619 -18.67 4.50 -53.97
CA ALA A 619 -19.67 5.02 -54.88
C ALA A 619 -20.97 5.28 -54.08
N ASN A 620 -21.94 5.99 -54.67
CA ASN A 620 -23.30 6.11 -54.13
C ASN A 620 -23.95 4.72 -53.94
N PRO A 621 -24.30 4.28 -52.71
CA PRO A 621 -25.03 3.04 -52.53
C PRO A 621 -26.46 3.20 -53.08
N THR A 622 -26.87 2.38 -54.04
CA THR A 622 -28.28 2.32 -54.47
C THR A 622 -28.96 1.09 -53.87
N LEU A 623 -30.27 1.19 -53.59
CA LEU A 623 -31.06 0.17 -52.89
C LEU A 623 -31.65 -0.93 -53.81
N LYS A 624 -31.14 -1.12 -55.04
CA LYS A 624 -31.73 -2.08 -56.01
C LYS A 624 -30.93 -3.39 -56.10
N TYR A 625 -31.42 -4.41 -55.40
CA TYR A 625 -30.95 -5.80 -55.48
C TYR A 625 -30.93 -6.34 -56.93
N GLY A 626 -29.80 -6.93 -57.38
CA GLY A 626 -29.69 -7.70 -58.63
C GLY A 626 -29.38 -6.91 -59.92
N ASP A 627 -28.94 -5.65 -59.83
CA ASP A 627 -28.40 -4.88 -60.95
C ASP A 627 -26.89 -5.16 -61.13
N ALA A 628 -26.53 -5.85 -62.22
CA ALA A 628 -25.14 -6.19 -62.56
C ALA A 628 -24.34 -5.00 -63.13
N SER A 629 -24.97 -3.83 -63.29
CA SER A 629 -24.34 -2.61 -63.85
C SER A 629 -23.74 -1.70 -62.77
N ASN A 630 -24.04 -1.95 -61.49
CA ASN A 630 -23.64 -1.14 -60.32
C ASN A 630 -23.35 -2.06 -59.11
N PHE A 631 -22.63 -1.57 -58.10
CA PHE A 631 -22.27 -2.35 -56.91
C PHE A 631 -23.52 -2.80 -56.10
N ASN A 632 -23.69 -4.12 -55.98
CA ASN A 632 -24.72 -4.80 -55.18
C ASN A 632 -24.06 -5.85 -54.28
N PRO A 633 -24.42 -5.97 -52.99
CA PRO A 633 -24.18 -7.18 -52.21
C PRO A 633 -25.28 -8.19 -52.56
N GLU A 634 -24.92 -9.36 -53.10
CA GLU A 634 -25.92 -10.37 -53.52
C GLU A 634 -26.33 -11.30 -52.37
N THR A 635 -25.48 -11.49 -51.35
CA THR A 635 -25.86 -12.16 -50.08
C THR A 635 -24.96 -11.74 -48.90
N VAL A 636 -25.28 -12.22 -47.69
CA VAL A 636 -24.48 -12.04 -46.45
C VAL A 636 -23.13 -12.76 -46.52
N GLU A 637 -22.90 -13.62 -47.52
CA GLU A 637 -21.67 -14.39 -47.72
C GLU A 637 -20.62 -13.69 -48.62
N ASP A 638 -20.86 -12.47 -49.09
CA ASP A 638 -19.84 -11.67 -49.79
C ASP A 638 -18.73 -11.11 -48.86
N GLU A 639 -18.68 -11.55 -47.60
CA GLU A 639 -17.51 -11.44 -46.70
C GLU A 639 -16.39 -12.39 -47.15
N ASN A 640 -15.78 -12.11 -48.30
CA ASN A 640 -14.54 -12.77 -48.68
C ASN A 640 -13.35 -11.91 -48.21
N ILE A 641 -12.55 -12.47 -47.30
CA ILE A 641 -11.30 -11.98 -46.69
C ILE A 641 -10.21 -11.57 -47.72
N TYR A 642 -10.50 -11.63 -49.02
CA TYR A 642 -9.57 -11.38 -50.12
C TYR A 642 -9.83 -10.09 -50.92
N LEU A 643 -10.82 -9.26 -50.57
CA LEU A 643 -11.01 -7.93 -51.16
C LEU A 643 -10.96 -6.87 -50.05
N PRO A 644 -9.93 -6.00 -50.02
CA PRO A 644 -9.61 -5.23 -48.84
C PRO A 644 -10.60 -4.07 -48.60
N ALA A 645 -10.65 -3.61 -47.35
CA ALA A 645 -11.37 -2.43 -46.87
C ALA A 645 -10.86 -1.09 -47.45
N THR A 646 -10.49 -1.05 -48.74
CA THR A 646 -9.99 0.14 -49.45
C THR A 646 -11.10 1.07 -49.95
N ASN A 647 -12.38 0.68 -49.84
CA ASN A 647 -13.50 1.48 -50.31
C ASN A 647 -14.01 2.41 -49.19
N GLY A 648 -13.39 3.59 -49.03
CA GLY A 648 -13.86 4.66 -48.13
C GLY A 648 -12.81 5.61 -47.52
N LEU A 649 -11.54 5.55 -47.95
CA LEU A 649 -10.42 6.33 -47.40
C LEU A 649 -10.05 7.52 -48.30
N LEU A 650 -9.79 8.70 -47.72
CA LEU A 650 -9.20 9.83 -48.46
C LEU A 650 -7.68 9.64 -48.55
N ASP A 651 -7.16 9.28 -49.73
CA ASP A 651 -5.72 9.06 -49.96
C ASP A 651 -5.04 10.30 -50.51
N LEU A 652 -4.02 10.77 -49.79
CA LEU A 652 -3.10 11.83 -50.22
C LEU A 652 -1.84 11.17 -50.80
N GLY A 653 -1.76 11.13 -52.13
CA GLY A 653 -0.74 10.42 -52.89
C GLY A 653 0.50 11.24 -53.27
N LYS A 654 1.33 10.66 -54.13
CA LYS A 654 2.64 11.19 -54.56
C LYS A 654 2.54 12.61 -55.14
N ARG A 655 3.57 13.40 -54.86
CA ARG A 655 3.76 14.76 -55.38
C ARG A 655 3.95 14.74 -56.90
N ASN A 656 3.23 15.61 -57.62
CA ASN A 656 3.23 15.69 -59.08
C ASN A 656 3.94 16.93 -59.66
N ILE A 657 4.40 17.89 -58.84
CA ILE A 657 5.13 19.09 -59.30
C ILE A 657 6.38 19.39 -58.45
N SER A 658 7.35 20.10 -59.01
CA SER A 658 8.65 20.42 -58.40
C SER A 658 8.65 21.57 -57.37
N ALA A 659 7.48 22.03 -56.93
CA ALA A 659 7.34 23.10 -55.94
C ALA A 659 7.27 22.54 -54.51
N SER A 660 7.68 23.33 -53.52
CA SER A 660 7.76 22.94 -52.11
C SER A 660 6.40 22.96 -51.42
N ALA A 661 5.55 21.95 -51.56
CA ALA A 661 4.37 21.90 -50.70
C ALA A 661 3.79 20.50 -50.39
N ASN A 662 3.07 20.46 -49.25
CA ASN A 662 2.50 19.34 -48.49
C ASN A 662 0.97 19.48 -48.43
N ALA A 663 0.17 18.42 -48.64
CA ALA A 663 -1.29 18.46 -48.52
C ALA A 663 -1.77 18.50 -47.05
N LYS A 664 -2.94 19.09 -46.82
CA LYS A 664 -3.55 19.24 -45.48
C LYS A 664 -5.07 19.07 -45.48
N ILE A 665 -5.59 18.60 -44.36
CA ILE A 665 -7.01 18.62 -44.01
C ILE A 665 -7.16 19.63 -42.86
N GLN A 666 -8.04 20.62 -43.00
CA GLN A 666 -8.11 21.77 -42.11
C GLN A 666 -9.56 22.12 -41.78
N SER A 667 -9.84 22.54 -40.55
CA SER A 667 -11.18 23.01 -40.20
C SER A 667 -11.46 24.40 -40.79
N THR A 668 -12.70 24.62 -41.22
CA THR A 668 -13.18 25.92 -41.69
C THR A 668 -13.84 26.74 -40.57
N THR A 669 -14.02 26.14 -39.39
CA THR A 669 -14.51 26.77 -38.16
C THR A 669 -13.53 26.54 -37.00
N ALA A 670 -13.43 27.51 -36.09
CA ALA A 670 -12.63 27.38 -34.88
C ALA A 670 -13.36 26.56 -33.80
N PHE A 671 -12.61 25.76 -33.04
CA PHE A 671 -13.06 24.98 -31.90
C PHE A 671 -12.59 25.65 -30.61
N ALA A 672 -13.47 25.80 -29.62
CA ALA A 672 -13.13 26.37 -28.32
C ALA A 672 -12.56 25.29 -27.41
N GLY A 673 -11.33 25.43 -26.94
CA GLY A 673 -10.73 24.40 -26.06
C GLY A 673 -11.26 24.44 -24.62
N PRO A 674 -10.90 23.42 -23.81
CA PRO A 674 -10.05 22.28 -24.18
C PRO A 674 -10.79 21.19 -24.97
N PHE A 675 -10.07 20.53 -25.89
CA PHE A 675 -10.60 19.44 -26.72
C PHE A 675 -9.49 18.46 -27.16
N ASP A 676 -9.86 17.25 -27.55
CA ASP A 676 -8.99 16.28 -28.20
C ASP A 676 -9.28 16.16 -29.69
N VAL A 677 -8.24 15.99 -30.50
CA VAL A 677 -8.32 15.63 -31.92
C VAL A 677 -8.02 14.15 -32.05
N VAL A 678 -9.02 13.35 -32.42
CA VAL A 678 -8.89 11.89 -32.61
C VAL A 678 -8.89 11.58 -34.10
N MET A 679 -7.92 10.79 -34.59
CA MET A 679 -7.79 10.49 -36.02
C MET A 679 -7.57 9.01 -36.27
N TYR A 680 -8.10 8.50 -37.38
CA TYR A 680 -7.86 7.15 -37.89
C TYR A 680 -7.14 7.26 -39.24
N ILE A 681 -5.88 6.83 -39.29
CA ILE A 681 -4.97 7.07 -40.44
C ILE A 681 -4.17 5.81 -40.81
N ALA A 682 -3.93 5.57 -42.10
CA ALA A 682 -3.28 4.35 -42.62
C ALA A 682 -2.26 4.64 -43.72
N ASN A 683 -1.26 3.76 -43.87
CA ASN A 683 -0.36 3.77 -45.03
C ASN A 683 -1.04 3.03 -46.20
N ASN A 684 -1.05 3.64 -47.39
CA ASN A 684 -1.73 3.10 -48.57
C ASN A 684 -0.78 2.81 -49.75
N ASN A 685 0.50 2.51 -49.48
CA ASN A 685 1.43 2.05 -50.51
C ASN A 685 0.96 0.72 -51.12
N GLY A 686 0.41 0.76 -52.33
CA GLY A 686 -0.18 -0.36 -53.07
C GLY A 686 0.80 -1.43 -53.59
N ASN A 687 1.88 -1.74 -52.88
CA ASN A 687 2.73 -2.89 -53.18
C ASN A 687 2.59 -3.95 -52.09
N GLU A 688 2.30 -5.17 -52.53
CA GLU A 688 2.17 -6.42 -51.77
C GLU A 688 3.29 -6.61 -50.73
N LEU A 689 3.06 -6.16 -49.50
CA LEU A 689 3.80 -6.58 -48.31
C LEU A 689 2.80 -7.23 -47.37
N PHE A 690 2.45 -8.48 -47.66
CA PHE A 690 1.68 -9.32 -46.76
C PHE A 690 2.56 -9.67 -45.56
N SER A 691 2.26 -9.13 -44.37
CA SER A 691 2.76 -9.73 -43.13
C SER A 691 1.76 -10.79 -42.68
N GLU A 692 2.20 -12.04 -42.60
CA GLU A 692 1.43 -13.18 -42.12
C GLU A 692 1.02 -12.92 -40.65
N VAL A 693 -0.27 -13.00 -40.33
CA VAL A 693 -0.74 -12.94 -38.94
C VAL A 693 -0.36 -14.26 -38.28
N VAL A 694 0.53 -14.22 -37.30
CA VAL A 694 0.89 -15.39 -36.50
C VAL A 694 -0.23 -15.60 -35.49
N ARG A 695 -1.05 -16.62 -35.73
CA ARG A 695 -2.09 -17.09 -34.82
C ARG A 695 -1.61 -18.36 -34.13
N SER A 696 -1.58 -18.34 -32.81
CA SER A 696 -1.30 -19.54 -32.02
C SER A 696 -2.36 -19.72 -30.96
N GLU A 697 -2.99 -20.89 -30.95
CA GLU A 697 -4.06 -21.23 -30.02
C GLU A 697 -3.70 -22.49 -29.24
N TRP A 698 -4.02 -22.47 -27.96
CA TRP A 698 -4.07 -23.65 -27.11
C TRP A 698 -5.49 -23.84 -26.59
N THR A 699 -5.99 -25.07 -26.70
CA THR A 699 -7.29 -25.47 -26.15
C THR A 699 -7.08 -26.62 -25.16
N ALA A 700 -7.79 -26.56 -24.04
CA ALA A 700 -7.75 -27.59 -23.02
C ALA A 700 -8.46 -28.87 -23.52
N THR A 701 -7.84 -30.03 -23.30
CA THR A 701 -8.37 -31.35 -23.66
C THR A 701 -8.49 -32.28 -22.46
N SER A 702 -9.27 -33.36 -22.60
CA SER A 702 -9.52 -34.32 -21.50
C SER A 702 -8.31 -35.18 -21.12
N THR A 703 -7.22 -35.11 -21.89
CA THR A 703 -5.94 -35.76 -21.61
C THR A 703 -4.94 -34.83 -20.92
N ASP A 704 -5.26 -33.54 -20.79
CA ASP A 704 -4.38 -32.56 -20.17
C ASP A 704 -4.52 -32.61 -18.64
N GLY A 705 -3.44 -33.04 -17.98
CA GLY A 705 -3.23 -32.86 -16.54
C GLY A 705 -1.94 -32.07 -16.36
N CYS A 706 -2.02 -30.90 -15.74
CA CYS A 706 -0.90 -29.96 -15.72
C CYS A 706 -0.60 -29.51 -14.29
N ASN A 707 0.69 -29.40 -13.97
CA ASN A 707 1.17 -28.74 -12.77
C ASN A 707 1.29 -27.22 -13.04
N MET A 708 1.23 -26.40 -12.00
CA MET A 708 1.56 -24.97 -12.10
C MET A 708 2.99 -24.79 -12.64
N GLY A 709 3.21 -23.73 -13.43
CA GLY A 709 4.44 -23.50 -14.19
C GLY A 709 4.46 -24.15 -15.58
N THR A 710 3.41 -24.88 -15.97
CA THR A 710 3.31 -25.46 -17.31
C THR A 710 3.23 -24.36 -18.37
N LEU A 711 4.16 -24.40 -19.32
CA LEU A 711 4.13 -23.55 -20.50
C LEU A 711 3.12 -24.09 -21.50
N LEU A 712 2.19 -23.22 -21.91
CA LEU A 712 1.26 -23.53 -22.98
C LEU A 712 1.97 -23.38 -24.34
N PRO A 713 1.66 -24.23 -25.32
CA PRO A 713 2.26 -24.19 -26.66
C PRO A 713 1.68 -23.03 -27.48
N ILE A 714 2.02 -21.80 -27.09
CA ILE A 714 1.63 -20.56 -27.76
C ILE A 714 2.88 -19.95 -28.42
N GLU A 715 2.86 -19.84 -29.74
CA GLU A 715 3.89 -19.13 -30.51
C GLU A 715 3.68 -17.61 -30.40
N GLY A 716 4.75 -16.86 -30.19
CA GLY A 716 4.72 -15.39 -30.07
C GLY A 716 4.49 -14.83 -28.65
N ALA A 717 4.05 -15.65 -27.70
CA ALA A 717 3.94 -15.27 -26.28
C ALA A 717 4.27 -16.44 -25.37
N LYS A 718 5.01 -16.18 -24.29
CA LYS A 718 5.25 -17.19 -23.24
C LYS A 718 4.09 -17.15 -22.26
N VAL A 719 3.18 -18.11 -22.40
CA VAL A 719 2.01 -18.26 -21.54
C VAL A 719 2.24 -19.37 -20.53
N THR A 720 2.17 -19.03 -19.25
CA THR A 720 2.40 -19.95 -18.13
C THR A 720 1.12 -20.11 -17.32
N LEU A 721 0.72 -21.36 -17.06
CA LEU A 721 -0.32 -21.66 -16.07
C LEU A 721 0.24 -21.41 -14.66
N GLY A 722 -0.18 -20.33 -14.00
CA GLY A 722 0.35 -19.91 -12.70
C GLY A 722 1.49 -18.88 -12.73
N SER A 723 1.83 -18.29 -11.58
CA SER A 723 2.82 -17.19 -11.49
C SER A 723 4.19 -17.49 -10.83
N SER A 724 4.48 -18.68 -10.27
CA SER A 724 5.83 -19.04 -9.77
C SER A 724 6.05 -20.57 -9.60
N GLU A 725 7.31 -20.98 -9.38
CA GLU A 725 7.77 -22.37 -9.17
C GLU A 725 7.36 -23.00 -7.82
N ASP A 726 6.73 -22.22 -6.93
CA ASP A 726 6.46 -22.61 -5.54
C ASP A 726 4.96 -22.83 -5.28
N ASN A 727 4.34 -23.84 -5.90
CA ASN A 727 2.95 -24.18 -5.57
C ASN A 727 2.45 -25.59 -5.91
N THR A 728 1.64 -26.16 -5.01
CA THR A 728 1.21 -27.56 -4.99
C THR A 728 -0.17 -27.82 -5.63
N CYS A 729 -0.70 -26.90 -6.42
CA CYS A 729 -2.04 -27.01 -7.01
C CYS A 729 -2.03 -27.77 -8.34
N ASN A 730 -2.83 -28.84 -8.46
CA ASN A 730 -2.96 -29.65 -9.68
C ASN A 730 -4.19 -29.20 -10.47
N TRP A 731 -4.05 -29.02 -11.78
CA TRP A 731 -5.17 -28.76 -12.68
C TRP A 731 -5.68 -30.05 -13.29
N THR A 732 -6.98 -30.28 -13.18
CA THR A 732 -7.63 -31.49 -13.69
C THR A 732 -8.78 -31.14 -14.61
N TRP A 733 -9.01 -31.98 -15.61
CA TRP A 733 -10.12 -31.82 -16.54
C TRP A 733 -11.47 -31.95 -15.84
N HIS A 734 -12.32 -30.92 -15.96
CA HIS A 734 -13.68 -30.93 -15.45
C HIS A 734 -14.70 -31.16 -16.57
N ALA A 735 -15.19 -32.40 -16.69
CA ALA A 735 -16.05 -32.84 -17.79
C ALA A 735 -17.34 -32.00 -17.96
N GLY A 736 -17.94 -31.50 -16.86
CA GLY A 736 -19.18 -30.71 -16.92
C GLY A 736 -19.02 -29.30 -17.53
N ASN A 737 -17.80 -28.75 -17.50
CA ASN A 737 -17.50 -27.42 -18.04
C ASN A 737 -16.55 -27.46 -19.25
N ALA A 738 -16.05 -28.65 -19.61
CA ALA A 738 -15.13 -28.87 -20.72
C ALA A 738 -13.91 -27.94 -20.67
N GLY A 739 -13.16 -27.97 -19.57
CA GLY A 739 -11.91 -27.23 -19.41
C GLY A 739 -11.14 -27.67 -18.15
N LEU A 740 -9.99 -27.05 -17.89
CA LEU A 740 -9.16 -27.32 -16.71
C LEU A 740 -9.67 -26.56 -15.49
N LEU A 741 -9.75 -27.27 -14.37
CA LEU A 741 -10.13 -26.75 -13.06
C LEU A 741 -8.97 -27.00 -12.08
N PRO A 742 -8.50 -26.00 -11.33
CA PRO A 742 -7.47 -26.20 -10.32
C PRO A 742 -8.06 -26.89 -9.08
N SER A 743 -7.25 -27.71 -8.41
CA SER A 743 -7.67 -28.45 -7.21
C SER A 743 -7.94 -27.56 -5.99
N GLN A 744 -7.34 -26.36 -5.93
CA GLN A 744 -7.44 -25.39 -4.85
C GLN A 744 -7.01 -23.99 -5.30
N MET A 745 -7.08 -22.98 -4.41
CA MET A 745 -6.70 -21.62 -4.80
C MET A 745 -5.21 -21.47 -5.00
N PRO A 746 -4.71 -20.91 -6.12
CA PRO A 746 -3.32 -20.50 -6.18
C PRO A 746 -3.08 -19.51 -5.03
N SER A 747 -2.29 -19.95 -4.06
CA SER A 747 -1.93 -19.24 -2.83
C SER A 747 -0.45 -19.50 -2.60
N VAL A 748 0.32 -18.50 -2.18
CA VAL A 748 1.80 -18.49 -2.18
C VAL A 748 2.42 -19.64 -1.37
N ASP A 749 1.72 -20.12 -0.35
CA ASP A 749 2.18 -21.14 0.60
C ASP A 749 1.10 -22.21 0.91
N GLY A 750 -0.02 -22.18 0.20
CA GLY A 750 -1.18 -23.03 0.47
C GLY A 750 -2.05 -22.57 1.64
N THR A 751 -1.80 -21.40 2.23
CA THR A 751 -2.63 -20.81 3.29
C THR A 751 -3.62 -19.78 2.76
N ALA A 752 -4.69 -19.53 3.52
CA ALA A 752 -5.76 -18.59 3.17
C ALA A 752 -5.32 -17.12 3.23
N GLU A 753 -4.21 -16.82 3.91
CA GLU A 753 -3.76 -15.47 4.24
C GLU A 753 -3.11 -14.75 3.04
N THR A 754 -2.75 -15.48 1.99
CA THR A 754 -2.07 -14.93 0.81
C THR A 754 -2.99 -14.73 -0.40
N LEU A 755 -4.31 -14.84 -0.20
CA LEU A 755 -5.29 -14.65 -1.26
C LEU A 755 -5.68 -13.16 -1.37
N ILE A 756 -5.94 -12.71 -2.60
CA ILE A 756 -6.44 -11.35 -2.83
C ILE A 756 -7.88 -11.28 -2.33
N THR A 757 -8.07 -10.77 -1.11
CA THR A 757 -9.40 -10.64 -0.48
C THR A 757 -10.07 -9.30 -0.77
N SER A 758 -9.28 -8.29 -1.15
CA SER A 758 -9.76 -6.99 -1.62
C SER A 758 -8.80 -6.44 -2.68
N PHE A 759 -9.36 -5.76 -3.67
CA PHE A 759 -8.60 -5.04 -4.70
C PHE A 759 -9.38 -3.76 -5.05
N SER A 760 -8.69 -2.62 -5.16
CA SER A 760 -9.28 -1.33 -5.51
C SER A 760 -8.55 -0.75 -6.71
N GLU A 761 -9.29 -0.25 -7.69
CA GLU A 761 -8.73 0.48 -8.85
C GLU A 761 -8.19 1.88 -8.44
N GLU A 762 -8.51 2.37 -7.23
CA GLU A 762 -8.18 3.74 -6.77
C GLU A 762 -7.17 3.81 -5.60
N ALA A 763 -6.71 2.69 -5.05
CA ALA A 763 -5.71 2.70 -3.97
C ALA A 763 -4.28 2.86 -4.54
N PRO A 764 -3.34 3.54 -3.84
CA PRO A 764 -1.94 3.54 -4.24
C PRO A 764 -1.46 2.09 -4.27
N TYR A 765 -1.18 1.62 -5.48
CA TYR A 765 -0.88 0.24 -5.76
C TYR A 765 0.30 -0.25 -4.91
N GLY A 766 0.01 -1.02 -3.86
CA GLY A 766 1.03 -1.73 -3.10
C GLY A 766 1.79 -2.71 -3.98
N ASN A 767 2.94 -3.21 -3.51
CA ASN A 767 3.71 -4.24 -4.21
C ASN A 767 2.78 -5.37 -4.67
N LEU A 768 2.64 -5.57 -5.98
CA LEU A 768 1.89 -6.72 -6.49
C LEU A 768 2.54 -8.01 -6.00
N PRO A 769 1.76 -8.97 -5.49
CA PRO A 769 2.26 -10.29 -5.22
C PRO A 769 2.43 -10.98 -6.58
N SER A 770 3.66 -11.34 -6.95
CA SER A 770 3.97 -12.26 -8.07
C SER A 770 3.39 -13.68 -7.87
N HIS A 771 2.43 -13.86 -6.97
CA HIS A 771 2.01 -15.12 -6.42
C HIS A 771 0.48 -15.16 -6.28
N GLY A 772 -0.16 -16.23 -6.76
CA GLY A 772 -1.62 -16.41 -6.72
C GLY A 772 -2.36 -16.11 -8.04
N ALA A 773 -1.65 -15.72 -9.11
CA ALA A 773 -2.24 -15.64 -10.43
C ALA A 773 -2.45 -17.05 -11.00
N PHE A 774 -3.55 -17.28 -11.72
CA PHE A 774 -3.79 -18.55 -12.40
C PHE A 774 -3.25 -18.56 -13.83
N LEU A 775 -2.92 -17.40 -14.41
CA LEU A 775 -2.24 -17.27 -15.69
C LEU A 775 -1.24 -16.12 -15.66
N LYS A 776 -0.04 -16.35 -16.21
CA LYS A 776 0.99 -15.34 -16.49
C LYS A 776 1.27 -15.32 -17.99
N ILE A 777 1.33 -14.11 -18.57
CA ILE A 777 1.59 -13.92 -20.00
C ILE A 777 2.77 -12.96 -20.17
N GLU A 778 3.77 -13.40 -20.93
CA GLU A 778 4.93 -12.61 -21.31
C GLU A 778 4.98 -12.57 -22.85
N PRO A 779 4.39 -11.54 -23.51
CA PRO A 779 4.43 -11.43 -24.95
C PRO A 779 5.86 -11.19 -25.43
N ALA A 780 6.25 -11.87 -26.51
CA ALA A 780 7.50 -11.57 -27.19
C ALA A 780 7.34 -10.37 -28.13
N LYS A 781 6.10 -10.03 -28.49
CA LYS A 781 5.69 -8.94 -29.38
C LYS A 781 4.31 -8.42 -28.99
N ALA A 782 3.99 -7.21 -29.42
CA ALA A 782 2.64 -6.69 -29.29
C ALA A 782 1.62 -7.48 -30.11
N GLY A 783 0.42 -7.62 -29.54
CA GLY A 783 -0.64 -8.46 -30.09
C GLY A 783 -1.88 -8.48 -29.20
N SER A 784 -2.75 -9.45 -29.43
CA SER A 784 -3.92 -9.71 -28.58
C SER A 784 -3.83 -11.08 -27.93
N VAL A 785 -4.30 -11.18 -26.68
CA VAL A 785 -4.57 -12.46 -26.04
C VAL A 785 -6.06 -12.59 -25.78
N THR A 786 -6.64 -13.71 -26.21
CA THR A 786 -7.99 -14.12 -25.82
C THR A 786 -7.92 -15.32 -24.89
N ILE A 787 -8.49 -15.18 -23.69
CA ILE A 787 -8.67 -16.28 -22.74
C ILE A 787 -10.10 -16.75 -22.80
N SER A 788 -10.31 -18.03 -23.06
CA SER A 788 -11.63 -18.65 -23.00
C SER A 788 -11.78 -19.48 -21.74
N GLY A 789 -12.98 -19.45 -21.15
CA GLY A 789 -13.29 -20.22 -19.97
C GLY A 789 -14.77 -20.18 -19.61
N LYS A 790 -15.13 -20.79 -18.49
CA LYS A 790 -16.52 -20.84 -18.01
C LYS A 790 -16.60 -20.63 -16.51
N ALA A 791 -17.46 -19.70 -16.10
CA ALA A 791 -17.80 -19.46 -14.71
C ALA A 791 -18.75 -20.53 -14.15
N SER A 792 -18.67 -20.82 -12.86
CA SER A 792 -19.67 -21.58 -12.11
C SER A 792 -20.92 -20.71 -11.93
N ALA A 793 -22.10 -21.33 -11.93
CA ALA A 793 -23.41 -20.64 -11.78
C ALA A 793 -23.61 -19.92 -10.42
N SER A 794 -22.60 -19.91 -9.56
CA SER A 794 -22.56 -19.30 -8.23
C SER A 794 -21.33 -18.40 -8.05
N ALA A 795 -20.76 -17.88 -9.15
CA ALA A 795 -19.56 -17.03 -9.14
C ALA A 795 -19.94 -15.58 -8.80
N ASP A 796 -19.55 -15.12 -7.61
CA ASP A 796 -19.70 -13.73 -7.16
C ASP A 796 -18.36 -12.99 -7.00
N GLN A 797 -17.24 -13.65 -7.34
CA GLN A 797 -15.87 -13.18 -7.13
C GLN A 797 -15.23 -12.69 -8.44
N PRO A 798 -15.00 -11.40 -8.69
CA PRO A 798 -14.55 -10.91 -10.00
C PRO A 798 -13.19 -11.46 -10.46
N LEU A 799 -12.98 -11.42 -11.79
CA LEU A 799 -11.67 -11.63 -12.40
C LEU A 799 -10.88 -10.32 -12.38
N ILE A 800 -9.59 -10.39 -12.08
CA ILE A 800 -8.71 -9.23 -12.07
C ILE A 800 -7.61 -9.46 -13.12
N PHE A 801 -7.52 -8.55 -14.08
CA PHE A 801 -6.46 -8.49 -15.07
C PHE A 801 -5.47 -7.40 -14.68
N VAL A 802 -4.19 -7.73 -14.58
CA VAL A 802 -3.19 -6.83 -14.04
C VAL A 802 -2.01 -6.72 -15.01
N THR A 803 -1.64 -5.48 -15.31
CA THR A 803 -0.51 -5.11 -16.18
C THR A 803 0.63 -4.62 -15.31
N CYS A 804 1.80 -5.21 -15.47
CA CYS A 804 3.02 -4.81 -14.78
C CYS A 804 4.13 -4.45 -15.75
N GLU A 805 5.02 -3.54 -15.35
CA GLU A 805 6.26 -3.26 -16.08
C GLU A 805 7.11 -4.53 -16.22
N LYS A 806 7.51 -4.94 -17.43
CA LYS A 806 8.25 -6.20 -17.64
C LYS A 806 9.59 -6.23 -16.94
N ASN A 807 10.23 -5.06 -16.83
CA ASN A 807 11.52 -4.90 -16.16
C ASN A 807 11.39 -4.60 -14.66
N ALA A 808 10.16 -4.41 -14.16
CA ALA A 808 9.85 -4.17 -12.76
C ALA A 808 8.43 -4.71 -12.44
N PRO A 809 8.22 -6.04 -12.45
CA PRO A 809 6.89 -6.66 -12.40
C PRO A 809 6.09 -6.39 -11.11
N ASP A 810 6.71 -5.77 -10.11
CA ASP A 810 6.07 -5.29 -8.88
C ASP A 810 5.40 -3.92 -9.06
N ILE A 811 5.71 -3.20 -10.14
CA ILE A 811 5.07 -1.94 -10.53
C ILE A 811 3.82 -2.24 -11.33
N ILE A 812 2.67 -1.98 -10.72
CA ILE A 812 1.38 -2.03 -11.41
C ILE A 812 1.27 -0.82 -12.32
N VAL A 813 1.08 -1.06 -13.61
CA VAL A 813 0.77 -0.01 -14.61
C VAL A 813 -0.74 0.21 -14.68
N SER A 814 -1.49 -0.89 -14.69
CA SER A 814 -2.95 -0.85 -14.68
C SER A 814 -3.53 -2.15 -14.13
N ALA A 815 -4.75 -2.08 -13.63
CA ALA A 815 -5.54 -3.25 -13.28
C ALA A 815 -7.00 -3.05 -13.70
N LYS A 816 -7.65 -4.13 -14.12
CA LYS A 816 -9.03 -4.13 -14.60
C LYS A 816 -9.81 -5.21 -13.89
N ILE A 817 -10.85 -4.81 -13.16
CA ILE A 817 -11.77 -5.73 -12.50
C ILE A 817 -12.91 -6.04 -13.48
N THR A 818 -13.08 -7.32 -13.80
CA THR A 818 -14.16 -7.80 -14.67
C THR A 818 -15.17 -8.58 -13.83
N ALA A 819 -16.39 -8.06 -13.72
CA ALA A 819 -17.50 -8.78 -13.11
C ALA A 819 -17.83 -10.02 -13.94
N TRP A 820 -18.20 -11.13 -13.28
CA TRP A 820 -18.64 -12.32 -14.01
C TRP A 820 -19.94 -12.05 -14.75
N ASN A 821 -19.93 -12.33 -16.05
CA ASN A 821 -21.14 -12.56 -16.82
C ASN A 821 -21.24 -14.05 -17.13
N ALA A 822 -22.32 -14.70 -16.70
CA ALA A 822 -22.54 -16.13 -16.93
C ALA A 822 -22.68 -16.47 -18.43
N ASP A 823 -22.98 -15.48 -19.27
CA ASP A 823 -23.11 -15.61 -20.72
C ASP A 823 -21.80 -15.33 -21.47
N GLU A 824 -20.79 -14.73 -20.81
CA GLU A 824 -19.46 -14.54 -21.41
C GLU A 824 -18.57 -15.76 -21.18
N SER A 825 -17.89 -16.18 -22.25
CA SER A 825 -17.01 -17.35 -22.24
C SER A 825 -15.60 -17.07 -22.74
N SER A 826 -15.30 -15.81 -23.08
CA SER A 826 -14.01 -15.36 -23.56
C SER A 826 -13.76 -13.90 -23.22
N TRP A 827 -12.54 -13.57 -22.83
CA TRP A 827 -12.08 -12.22 -22.56
C TRP A 827 -10.82 -11.94 -23.37
N THR A 828 -10.83 -10.84 -24.12
CA THR A 828 -9.72 -10.43 -24.99
C THR A 828 -9.05 -9.19 -24.43
N TYR A 829 -7.72 -9.22 -24.38
CA TYR A 829 -6.87 -8.17 -23.85
C TYR A 829 -5.75 -7.87 -24.84
N ASN A 830 -5.49 -6.57 -25.05
CA ASN A 830 -4.33 -6.14 -25.80
C ASN A 830 -3.09 -6.26 -24.92
N VAL A 831 -2.01 -6.73 -25.54
CA VAL A 831 -0.75 -6.97 -24.85
C VAL A 831 0.42 -6.46 -25.68
N ASP A 832 1.49 -6.03 -25.02
CA ASP A 832 2.70 -5.49 -25.62
C ASP A 832 3.96 -6.18 -25.09
N GLU A 833 5.09 -5.88 -25.70
CA GLU A 833 6.38 -6.49 -25.38
C GLU A 833 7.08 -5.86 -24.17
N ASP A 834 6.58 -4.75 -23.65
CA ASP A 834 7.16 -3.99 -22.54
C ASP A 834 6.53 -4.35 -21.18
N HIS A 835 5.46 -5.14 -21.18
CA HIS A 835 4.74 -5.52 -19.97
C HIS A 835 4.62 -7.04 -19.75
N VAL A 836 4.26 -7.40 -18.52
CA VAL A 836 3.88 -8.75 -18.11
C VAL A 836 2.47 -8.70 -17.53
N TYR A 837 1.65 -9.69 -17.88
CA TYR A 837 0.24 -9.70 -17.54
C TYR A 837 -0.12 -10.87 -16.64
N TYR A 838 -0.93 -10.60 -15.61
CA TYR A 838 -1.38 -11.57 -14.62
C TYR A 838 -2.90 -11.62 -14.52
N PHE A 839 -3.44 -12.83 -14.33
CA PHE A 839 -4.86 -13.07 -14.14
C PHE A 839 -5.15 -13.67 -12.76
N PHE A 840 -6.04 -13.02 -12.01
CA PHE A 840 -6.44 -13.44 -10.67
C PHE A 840 -7.95 -13.63 -10.58
N GLN A 841 -8.36 -14.45 -9.60
CA GLN A 841 -9.74 -14.49 -9.11
C GLN A 841 -9.72 -13.96 -7.67
N GLN A 842 -10.56 -12.96 -7.37
CA GLN A 842 -10.66 -12.43 -6.00
C GLN A 842 -11.22 -13.51 -5.04
N ALA A 843 -10.69 -13.60 -3.82
CA ALA A 843 -11.17 -14.52 -2.79
C ALA A 843 -12.08 -13.82 -1.77
N TYR A 844 -13.01 -14.56 -1.16
CA TYR A 844 -13.75 -14.11 0.02
C TYR A 844 -13.42 -15.06 1.19
N PRO A 845 -13.13 -14.54 2.40
CA PRO A 845 -12.73 -15.36 3.56
C PRO A 845 -13.72 -16.48 3.90
N GLU A 846 -15.03 -16.27 3.73
CA GLU A 846 -16.05 -17.32 3.94
C GLU A 846 -16.16 -18.38 2.80
N LYS A 847 -15.43 -18.23 1.69
CA LYS A 847 -15.58 -19.04 0.45
C LYS A 847 -14.26 -19.57 -0.13
N LEU A 848 -13.25 -19.76 0.72
CA LEU A 848 -11.87 -20.12 0.34
C LEU A 848 -11.71 -21.49 -0.35
N THR A 849 -12.72 -22.36 -0.35
CA THR A 849 -12.62 -23.75 -0.82
C THR A 849 -13.20 -24.00 -2.21
N ALA A 850 -13.67 -22.99 -2.95
CA ALA A 850 -14.36 -23.21 -4.23
C ALA A 850 -13.80 -22.36 -5.40
N TYR A 851 -13.11 -23.02 -6.34
CA TYR A 851 -12.89 -22.45 -7.68
C TYR A 851 -14.18 -22.33 -8.44
N ARG A 852 -14.36 -21.18 -9.07
CA ARG A 852 -15.56 -20.90 -9.85
C ARG A 852 -15.23 -20.61 -11.31
N PHE A 853 -13.99 -20.81 -11.76
CA PHE A 853 -13.58 -20.66 -13.16
C PHE A 853 -12.96 -21.95 -13.72
N THR A 854 -13.35 -22.32 -14.94
CA THR A 854 -12.72 -23.40 -15.71
C THR A 854 -12.05 -22.81 -16.95
N LEU A 855 -10.73 -23.00 -17.12
CA LEU A 855 -9.97 -22.51 -18.28
C LEU A 855 -10.18 -23.44 -19.49
N ARG A 856 -10.55 -22.88 -20.64
CA ARG A 856 -10.86 -23.63 -21.88
C ARG A 856 -9.80 -23.45 -22.96
N GLY A 857 -9.15 -22.31 -23.02
CA GLY A 857 -8.12 -22.06 -24.02
C GLY A 857 -7.55 -20.66 -23.95
N VAL A 858 -6.43 -20.48 -24.65
CA VAL A 858 -5.72 -19.21 -24.81
C VAL A 858 -5.36 -19.07 -26.29
N LEU A 859 -5.73 -17.95 -26.91
CA LEU A 859 -5.37 -17.58 -28.28
C LEU A 859 -4.47 -16.35 -28.23
N PHE A 860 -3.34 -16.37 -28.93
CA PHE A 860 -2.48 -15.22 -29.16
C PHE A 860 -2.42 -14.88 -30.65
N GLU A 861 -2.56 -13.60 -30.97
CA GLU A 861 -2.45 -13.10 -32.35
C GLU A 861 -1.44 -11.94 -32.42
N SER A 862 -0.48 -12.04 -33.33
CA SER A 862 0.53 -10.99 -33.57
C SER A 862 0.92 -10.90 -35.04
N VAL A 863 1.59 -9.81 -35.43
CA VAL A 863 2.05 -9.58 -36.81
C VAL A 863 3.48 -10.14 -36.98
N SER A 864 3.73 -10.94 -38.03
CA SER A 864 5.09 -11.44 -38.33
C SER A 864 6.02 -10.34 -38.84
N ASP A 865 7.31 -10.41 -38.45
CA ASP A 865 8.39 -9.52 -38.94
C ASP A 865 9.19 -10.13 -40.10
N ASP A 866 8.81 -11.31 -40.61
CA ASP A 866 9.60 -12.00 -41.64
C ASP A 866 9.40 -11.37 -43.02
N ASP A 867 9.96 -10.17 -43.17
CA ASP A 867 10.35 -9.58 -44.45
C ASP A 867 11.51 -10.40 -45.03
N THR A 868 11.16 -11.42 -45.82
CA THR A 868 12.13 -12.10 -46.69
C THR A 868 11.93 -11.79 -48.17
N SER A 869 11.06 -10.83 -48.53
CA SER A 869 10.65 -10.66 -49.92
C SER A 869 10.80 -9.26 -50.53
N SER A 870 11.28 -8.22 -49.85
CA SER A 870 11.49 -6.93 -50.52
C SER A 870 12.96 -6.59 -50.81
N LYS A 871 13.29 -6.54 -52.11
CA LYS A 871 14.60 -6.17 -52.66
C LYS A 871 14.69 -4.70 -53.10
N ASP A 872 13.76 -3.83 -52.70
CA ASP A 872 13.80 -2.40 -53.01
C ASP A 872 14.07 -1.58 -51.75
N GLY A 873 15.16 -0.81 -51.77
CA GLY A 873 15.59 0.04 -50.67
C GLY A 873 14.63 1.20 -50.37
N ASP A 874 14.64 1.61 -49.10
CA ASP A 874 14.15 2.90 -48.58
C ASP A 874 12.70 3.30 -48.92
N ALA A 875 11.71 2.48 -48.53
CA ALA A 875 10.33 2.96 -48.43
C ALA A 875 10.19 3.95 -47.24
N ILE A 876 10.17 5.25 -47.53
CA ILE A 876 9.90 6.32 -46.54
C ILE A 876 8.45 6.19 -46.05
N VAL A 877 8.26 5.92 -44.76
CA VAL A 877 6.92 5.84 -44.12
C VAL A 877 6.27 7.22 -44.02
N PRO A 878 4.97 7.37 -44.29
CA PRO A 878 4.30 8.66 -44.14
C PRO A 878 4.25 9.14 -42.69
N GLN A 879 4.51 10.43 -42.51
CA GLN A 879 4.46 11.10 -41.22
C GLN A 879 3.38 12.20 -41.24
N VAL A 880 2.51 12.22 -40.24
CA VAL A 880 1.37 13.15 -40.13
C VAL A 880 1.48 13.98 -38.86
N ALA A 881 1.35 15.31 -38.95
CA ALA A 881 1.27 16.20 -37.80
C ALA A 881 -0.16 16.74 -37.60
N VAL A 882 -0.52 17.00 -36.33
CA VAL A 882 -1.73 17.74 -35.94
C VAL A 882 -1.29 19.10 -35.43
N GLU A 883 -1.92 20.16 -35.90
CA GLU A 883 -1.53 21.53 -35.58
C GLU A 883 -2.78 22.40 -35.32
N VAL A 884 -2.63 23.45 -34.51
CA VAL A 884 -3.67 24.44 -34.21
C VAL A 884 -3.21 25.87 -34.49
N ALA A 885 -4.14 26.75 -34.85
CA ALA A 885 -3.86 28.17 -35.07
C ALA A 885 -5.06 29.07 -34.70
N ALA A 886 -4.79 30.32 -34.35
CA ALA A 886 -5.83 31.32 -34.09
C ALA A 886 -6.57 31.79 -35.37
N SER A 887 -6.02 31.48 -36.56
CA SER A 887 -6.58 31.86 -37.87
C SER A 887 -6.42 30.72 -38.88
N SER A 888 -7.37 30.57 -39.79
CA SER A 888 -7.33 29.61 -40.91
C SER A 888 -6.64 30.15 -42.17
N ALA A 889 -6.13 31.39 -42.12
CA ALA A 889 -5.47 32.06 -43.24
C ALA A 889 -4.21 31.33 -43.73
N ALA A 890 -3.83 31.55 -45.00
CA ALA A 890 -2.71 30.87 -45.64
C ALA A 890 -1.35 31.18 -44.98
N ASP A 891 -1.21 32.36 -44.36
CA ASP A 891 -0.03 32.88 -43.67
C ASP A 891 -0.12 32.76 -42.13
N ALA A 892 -1.11 32.03 -41.61
CA ALA A 892 -1.24 31.83 -40.17
C ALA A 892 -0.05 31.03 -39.60
N GLU A 893 0.39 31.40 -38.39
CA GLU A 893 1.35 30.63 -37.59
C GLU A 893 0.63 29.45 -36.93
N TRP A 894 1.12 28.23 -37.14
CA TRP A 894 0.51 26.99 -36.64
C TRP A 894 1.41 26.32 -35.60
N THR A 895 0.80 25.92 -34.48
CA THR A 895 1.46 25.22 -33.38
C THR A 895 1.15 23.73 -33.43
N GLN A 896 2.17 22.88 -33.44
CA GLN A 896 1.99 21.43 -33.42
C GLN A 896 1.48 20.93 -32.05
N LEU A 897 0.50 20.03 -32.09
CA LEU A 897 0.02 19.30 -30.92
C LEU A 897 0.73 17.93 -30.85
N GLY A 898 1.49 17.72 -29.78
CA GLY A 898 2.23 16.48 -29.52
C GLY A 898 3.26 16.13 -30.61
N ASP A 899 3.68 14.86 -30.61
CA ASP A 899 4.65 14.36 -31.58
C ASP A 899 4.02 14.08 -32.95
N VAL A 900 4.87 14.01 -33.98
CA VAL A 900 4.49 13.58 -35.33
C VAL A 900 4.08 12.11 -35.31
N ILE A 901 3.03 11.76 -36.06
CA ILE A 901 2.52 10.39 -36.15
C ILE A 901 3.18 9.68 -37.31
N GLU A 902 3.96 8.64 -37.00
CA GLU A 902 4.53 7.75 -38.01
C GLU A 902 3.52 6.64 -38.36
N LEU A 903 3.27 6.43 -39.65
CA LEU A 903 2.38 5.37 -40.11
C LEU A 903 3.09 4.02 -40.22
N PRO A 904 2.38 2.89 -40.04
CA PRO A 904 2.94 1.56 -40.21
C PRO A 904 3.56 1.38 -41.60
N LYS A 905 4.62 0.58 -41.73
CA LYS A 905 5.20 0.22 -43.04
C LYS A 905 4.25 -0.61 -43.90
N THR A 906 3.35 -1.36 -43.27
CA THR A 906 2.40 -2.29 -43.90
C THR A 906 1.13 -1.58 -44.35
N GLY A 907 0.67 -1.86 -45.58
CA GLY A 907 -0.56 -1.31 -46.13
C GLY A 907 -1.82 -1.91 -45.51
N GLY A 908 -2.84 -1.08 -45.24
CA GLY A 908 -4.16 -1.53 -44.77
C GLY A 908 -4.38 -1.55 -43.25
N LEU A 909 -3.32 -1.34 -42.47
CA LEU A 909 -3.39 -1.19 -41.02
C LEU A 909 -3.60 0.29 -40.64
N TYR A 910 -4.70 0.60 -39.98
CA TYR A 910 -5.04 1.95 -39.52
C TYR A 910 -4.59 2.16 -38.07
N ARG A 911 -4.04 3.34 -37.79
CA ARG A 911 -3.62 3.80 -36.46
C ARG A 911 -4.62 4.84 -35.98
N MET A 912 -5.22 4.63 -34.80
CA MET A 912 -5.89 5.72 -34.09
C MET A 912 -4.84 6.59 -33.39
N SER A 913 -4.99 7.91 -33.45
CA SER A 913 -4.13 8.84 -32.73
C SER A 913 -4.94 9.96 -32.08
N VAL A 914 -4.61 10.29 -30.84
CA VAL A 914 -5.25 11.37 -30.07
C VAL A 914 -4.25 12.50 -29.81
N ARG A 915 -4.67 13.76 -29.99
CA ARG A 915 -3.88 14.97 -29.68
C ARG A 915 -4.74 15.99 -28.96
N SER A 916 -4.33 16.36 -27.75
CA SER A 916 -5.09 17.28 -26.87
C SER A 916 -4.66 18.73 -27.07
N TYR A 917 -5.64 19.64 -27.05
CA TYR A 917 -5.44 21.08 -26.97
C TYR A 917 -6.02 21.59 -25.64
N GLU A 918 -5.14 22.14 -24.80
CA GLU A 918 -5.45 22.57 -23.43
C GLU A 918 -5.79 24.06 -23.29
N GLY A 919 -5.68 24.83 -24.38
CA GLY A 919 -5.97 26.26 -24.37
C GLY A 919 -7.47 26.54 -24.29
N THR A 920 -7.85 27.71 -23.79
CA THR A 920 -9.26 28.15 -23.70
C THR A 920 -9.72 28.95 -24.91
N GLU A 921 -8.78 29.44 -25.72
CA GLU A 921 -9.08 30.27 -26.89
C GLU A 921 -9.57 29.42 -28.07
N PRO A 922 -10.55 29.91 -28.86
CA PRO A 922 -10.98 29.26 -30.09
C PRO A 922 -9.85 29.16 -31.12
N VAL A 923 -9.57 27.94 -31.60
CA VAL A 923 -8.51 27.66 -32.59
C VAL A 923 -9.01 26.80 -33.74
N PHE A 924 -8.45 26.99 -34.92
CA PHE A 924 -8.60 26.10 -36.06
C PHE A 924 -7.68 24.89 -35.91
N VAL A 925 -8.11 23.73 -36.40
CA VAL A 925 -7.34 22.47 -36.33
C VAL A 925 -6.96 22.07 -37.76
N ARG A 926 -5.73 21.58 -37.95
CA ARG A 926 -5.34 20.94 -39.22
C ARG A 926 -4.48 19.71 -39.01
N THR A 927 -4.48 18.85 -40.01
CA THR A 927 -3.62 17.68 -40.13
C THR A 927 -2.90 17.74 -41.47
N ARG A 928 -1.62 17.39 -41.50
CA ARG A 928 -0.83 17.43 -42.74
C ARG A 928 0.26 16.37 -42.78
N ILE A 929 0.65 15.97 -43.99
CA ILE A 929 1.85 15.17 -44.20
C ILE A 929 3.08 16.06 -43.98
N VAL A 930 4.08 15.56 -43.25
CA VAL A 930 5.28 16.33 -42.90
C VAL A 930 6.55 15.88 -43.64
N ASN A 931 6.52 14.74 -44.34
CA ASN A 931 7.65 14.20 -45.10
C ASN A 931 7.30 13.86 -46.56
N ASP A 932 8.29 13.49 -47.38
CA ASP A 932 8.14 13.21 -48.82
C ASP A 932 7.53 11.82 -49.13
N ALA A 933 6.79 11.23 -48.18
CA ALA A 933 6.22 9.89 -48.34
C ALA A 933 5.12 9.83 -49.42
N MET A 934 4.89 8.63 -49.95
CA MET A 934 4.11 8.44 -51.18
C MET A 934 2.58 8.40 -50.98
N HIS A 935 2.06 7.94 -49.83
CA HIS A 935 0.62 7.71 -49.62
C HIS A 935 0.21 7.80 -48.13
N ALA A 936 -0.76 8.65 -47.77
CA ALA A 936 -1.40 8.64 -46.44
C ALA A 936 -2.92 8.67 -46.55
N GLY A 937 -3.57 7.60 -46.07
CA GLY A 937 -5.02 7.44 -46.06
C GLY A 937 -5.64 7.96 -44.76
N PHE A 938 -6.66 8.80 -44.87
CA PHE A 938 -7.44 9.31 -43.74
C PHE A 938 -8.83 8.68 -43.76
N LEU A 939 -9.20 8.00 -42.67
CA LEU A 939 -10.50 7.37 -42.50
C LEU A 939 -11.48 8.33 -41.82
N ASN A 940 -11.14 8.77 -40.60
CA ASN A 940 -11.96 9.66 -39.77
C ASN A 940 -11.11 10.63 -38.96
N ILE A 941 -11.63 11.84 -38.70
CA ILE A 941 -11.07 12.82 -37.77
C ILE A 941 -12.21 13.35 -36.90
N TYR A 942 -12.06 13.30 -35.58
CA TYR A 942 -12.99 13.77 -34.59
C TYR A 942 -12.36 14.89 -33.76
N VAL A 943 -13.18 15.83 -33.29
CA VAL A 943 -12.80 16.80 -32.25
C VAL A 943 -13.75 16.58 -31.07
N THR A 944 -13.24 16.08 -29.95
CA THR A 944 -14.02 15.69 -28.77
C THR A 944 -13.74 16.63 -27.60
N TYR A 945 -14.74 16.97 -26.80
CA TYR A 945 -14.61 17.94 -25.69
C TYR A 945 -14.47 17.28 -24.31
N GLU A 946 -14.07 16.01 -24.25
CA GLU A 946 -14.22 15.16 -23.04
C GLU A 946 -12.93 14.56 -22.46
N GLY A 947 -11.73 14.86 -22.97
CA GLY A 947 -10.50 14.32 -22.38
C GLY A 947 -10.52 12.78 -22.31
N GLU A 948 -10.26 12.19 -21.14
CA GLU A 948 -10.24 10.73 -20.94
C GLU A 948 -11.58 10.02 -21.25
N GLU A 949 -12.73 10.70 -21.15
CA GLU A 949 -14.05 10.11 -21.47
C GLU A 949 -14.32 9.99 -22.97
N SER A 950 -13.50 10.64 -23.81
CA SER A 950 -13.49 10.39 -25.26
C SER A 950 -13.23 8.91 -25.59
N ARG A 951 -12.50 8.20 -24.73
CA ARG A 951 -12.19 6.75 -24.84
C ARG A 951 -13.42 5.87 -24.58
N ARG A 952 -14.34 6.31 -23.72
CA ARG A 952 -15.54 5.55 -23.35
C ARG A 952 -16.65 5.65 -24.39
N ILE A 953 -16.74 6.78 -25.10
CA ILE A 953 -17.74 7.03 -26.15
C ILE A 953 -17.37 6.34 -27.48
N LEU A 954 -16.07 6.21 -27.79
CA LEU A 954 -15.58 5.58 -29.04
C LEU A 954 -15.46 4.05 -28.97
N GLY A 955 -15.66 3.46 -27.78
CA GLY A 955 -15.96 2.04 -27.63
C GLY A 955 -14.79 1.06 -27.65
N GLN A 956 -13.54 1.48 -27.90
CA GLN A 956 -12.34 0.64 -27.74
C GLN A 956 -11.11 1.51 -27.39
N ASP A 957 -10.22 0.94 -26.58
CA ASP A 957 -8.88 1.47 -26.29
C ASP A 957 -7.98 1.15 -27.49
N PRO A 958 -7.42 2.12 -28.23
CA PRO A 958 -6.51 1.82 -29.31
C PRO A 958 -5.10 2.04 -28.82
N VAL A 959 -4.61 1.05 -28.09
CA VAL A 959 -3.17 0.82 -27.99
C VAL A 959 -2.93 -0.46 -28.77
N GLY A 960 -2.72 -0.30 -30.08
CA GLY A 960 -2.58 -1.41 -31.01
C GLY A 960 -2.97 -1.00 -32.43
N ILE A 961 -2.33 -1.65 -33.41
CA ILE A 961 -2.88 -1.70 -34.76
C ILE A 961 -4.08 -2.66 -34.69
N ASP A 962 -5.27 -2.13 -34.50
CA ASP A 962 -6.48 -2.95 -34.44
C ASP A 962 -7.09 -3.11 -35.84
N ASN A 963 -7.30 -4.36 -36.25
CA ASN A 963 -8.46 -4.68 -37.06
C ASN A 963 -9.69 -4.54 -36.15
N VAL A 964 -10.21 -3.31 -36.04
CA VAL A 964 -11.52 -3.11 -35.44
C VAL A 964 -12.52 -3.74 -36.40
N GLU A 965 -13.19 -4.82 -35.98
CA GLU A 965 -14.48 -5.20 -36.58
C GLU A 965 -15.43 -4.01 -36.36
N LEU A 966 -15.43 -3.08 -37.29
CA LEU A 966 -16.44 -2.04 -37.34
C LEU A 966 -17.76 -2.76 -37.60
N LYS A 967 -18.53 -3.02 -36.54
CA LYS A 967 -19.99 -3.02 -36.67
C LYS A 967 -20.38 -1.62 -37.12
N ILE A 968 -20.39 -1.42 -38.43
CA ILE A 968 -20.84 -0.18 -39.05
C ILE A 968 -22.30 0.01 -38.62
N CYS A 969 -22.53 0.88 -37.64
CA CYS A 969 -23.85 1.42 -37.37
C CYS A 969 -24.28 2.28 -38.57
N ARG A 970 -24.85 1.63 -39.60
CA ARG A 970 -25.45 2.33 -40.74
C ARG A 970 -26.68 3.09 -40.25
N SER A 971 -26.58 4.42 -40.22
CA SER A 971 -27.62 5.45 -39.98
C SER A 971 -29.03 4.96 -39.59
N ALA A 972 -29.50 5.35 -38.40
CA ALA A 972 -30.91 5.26 -38.04
C ALA A 972 -31.78 6.09 -39.01
N GLY A 973 -32.88 5.52 -39.51
CA GLY A 973 -33.85 6.25 -40.31
C GLY A 973 -34.85 6.98 -39.41
N ILE A 974 -34.92 8.30 -39.50
CA ILE A 974 -35.98 9.09 -38.86
C ILE A 974 -37.09 9.26 -39.88
N TYR A 975 -38.33 8.96 -39.48
CA TYR A 975 -39.51 9.08 -40.32
C TYR A 975 -40.56 9.92 -39.60
N SER A 976 -41.33 10.69 -40.36
CA SER A 976 -42.58 11.26 -39.87
C SER A 976 -43.56 10.12 -39.56
N VAL A 977 -44.61 10.43 -38.82
CA VAL A 977 -45.70 9.47 -38.53
C VAL A 977 -46.37 8.96 -39.82
N ASN A 978 -46.23 9.67 -40.94
CA ASN A 978 -46.73 9.30 -42.25
C ASN A 978 -45.71 8.50 -43.10
N GLY A 979 -44.58 8.08 -42.51
CA GLY A 979 -43.57 7.25 -43.17
C GLY A 979 -42.62 8.01 -44.11
N VAL A 980 -42.63 9.35 -44.09
CA VAL A 980 -41.70 10.17 -44.89
C VAL A 980 -40.37 10.29 -44.14
N ARG A 981 -39.25 9.93 -44.78
CA ARG A 981 -37.92 10.04 -44.17
C ARG A 981 -37.56 11.51 -43.93
N LEU A 982 -37.13 11.83 -42.72
CA LEU A 982 -36.76 13.16 -42.26
C LEU A 982 -35.24 13.24 -42.06
N SER A 983 -34.65 14.40 -42.35
CA SER A 983 -33.22 14.65 -42.15
C SER A 983 -32.84 14.94 -40.69
N LYS A 984 -33.82 15.22 -39.83
CA LYS A 984 -33.68 15.43 -38.38
C LYS A 984 -35.02 15.22 -37.66
N LEU A 985 -34.99 15.08 -36.33
CA LEU A 985 -36.21 15.06 -35.51
C LEU A 985 -36.97 16.38 -35.66
N GLN A 986 -38.28 16.31 -35.83
CA GLN A 986 -39.17 17.47 -35.88
C GLN A 986 -40.02 17.55 -34.60
N ARG A 987 -40.50 18.76 -34.27
CA ARG A 987 -41.47 18.95 -33.18
C ARG A 987 -42.72 18.08 -33.42
N GLY A 988 -43.08 17.25 -32.46
CA GLY A 988 -44.13 16.23 -32.58
C GLY A 988 -43.61 14.79 -32.48
N LEU A 989 -44.42 13.83 -32.93
CA LEU A 989 -44.07 12.40 -32.95
C LEU A 989 -43.18 12.07 -34.16
N ASN A 990 -42.08 11.36 -33.91
CA ASN A 990 -41.15 10.84 -34.91
C ASN A 990 -41.02 9.33 -34.74
N ILE A 991 -40.84 8.61 -35.84
CA ILE A 991 -40.57 7.18 -35.86
C ILE A 991 -39.08 7.00 -36.17
N VAL A 992 -38.33 6.44 -35.22
CA VAL A 992 -36.90 6.17 -35.38
C VAL A 992 -36.71 4.68 -35.58
N VAL A 993 -36.09 4.30 -36.69
CA VAL A 993 -35.78 2.92 -37.04
C VAL A 993 -34.27 2.73 -36.96
N SER A 994 -33.80 1.83 -36.09
CA SER A 994 -32.38 1.52 -35.98
C SER A 994 -31.87 0.73 -37.18
N SER A 995 -30.55 0.65 -37.32
CA SER A 995 -29.85 -0.19 -38.31
C SER A 995 -30.25 -1.68 -38.25
N GLU A 996 -30.71 -2.15 -37.09
CA GLU A 996 -31.20 -3.52 -36.84
C GLU A 996 -32.70 -3.71 -37.15
N GLY A 997 -33.39 -2.68 -37.64
CA GLY A 997 -34.83 -2.74 -37.94
C GLY A 997 -35.77 -2.56 -36.74
N LYS A 998 -35.24 -2.23 -35.55
CA LYS A 998 -36.07 -1.93 -34.36
C LYS A 998 -36.69 -0.55 -34.48
N VAL A 999 -38.00 -0.47 -34.27
CA VAL A 999 -38.79 0.77 -34.40
C VAL A 999 -39.09 1.36 -33.03
N LYS A 1000 -38.76 2.64 -32.82
CA LYS A 1000 -39.05 3.40 -31.59
C LYS A 1000 -39.74 4.71 -31.92
N VAL A 1001 -40.79 5.05 -31.19
CA VAL A 1001 -41.50 6.34 -31.34
C VAL A 1001 -40.94 7.35 -30.36
N VAL A 1002 -40.50 8.50 -30.86
CA VAL A 1002 -39.86 9.58 -30.09
C VAL A 1002 -40.68 10.85 -30.24
N ARG A 1003 -41.11 11.44 -29.11
CA ARG A 1003 -41.85 12.71 -29.09
C ARG A 1003 -40.92 13.86 -28.71
N LEU A 1004 -40.73 14.80 -29.63
CA LEU A 1004 -39.98 16.04 -29.41
C LEU A 1004 -40.98 17.16 -29.04
N LEU A 1005 -40.85 17.78 -27.86
CA LEU A 1005 -41.78 18.80 -27.34
C LEU A 1005 -41.62 20.18 -28.00
#